data_AF-A0A6J7ES37-F1
#
_entry.id   AF-A0A6J7ES37-F1
#
_cell.length_a   1.000
_cell.length_b   1.000
_cell.length_c   1.000
_cell.angle_alpha   90.00
_cell.angle_beta   90.00
_cell.angle_gamma   90.00
#
_symmetry.space_group_name_H-M   'P 1'
#
loop_
_entity.id
_entity.type
_entity.pdbx_description
1 polymer ?
#
loop_
_entity_poly.entity_id
_entity_poly.type
_entity_poly.pdbx_seq_one_letter_code
_entity_poly.pdbx_strand_id
1 'polypeptide(L)'
;MAPFVWGAADHPGFVTDVQAMRRRVEENVSARLGDRELKLGPGGLRDVEFSVQLLQLVHGRSDVMLRSPTTLVALESLATWGYVGRDDASTLAAAYRFLRTLEHRIQLHRLRRTHTMPDNDEDVRRLGRSLGFRAEPVVELVTEWRRHAREVRRIHEKLFYRPLLQAVARLDAGEARLTPEAAEQRLEALGYADPASALRHLQALTSGVSRRAAIQRTLLPVLLGWFADAPDPDAGLLGFRRVSDALGSTHWYLRLLRDESAAAERMAQVLASSRYATDLLLTAPESVAMLADDNELQPRSLAMLLVEANAAISRQADPQAAVAAVRSLRRRELFRTAVAELLHLATGDQAGVSLSDVAKVTMAAALKVSIGVVEDATGGPLPMRLTIIGMGRFGGHELGFGSDVDVMFVYDPLPGADERGANSAAFAVANELRTLLMAPSQDPPLDVDADLRPEGKQGPLVRSLDSYAAYYERWSSGWESQALLRAAYAAGDEDLAADFIALIDPLRYPPGGIGEEQVREIRRIKARMESERLPRGADPALHTKLGRGGLSDVEWVVQVLQLQHASALPRMRTTQTLEALAVAEEAGLLAAADAEALRAAWRLATGVRNATMLVRGRASDMVPTDLRDLAGVAHVLGYRPGQSGRLLEDYRRVTRRARQVVERVFYGNEDPDAA
;
A
#
# COMPACT_ATOMS: atom_id res chain seq x y z
N MET A 1 20.10 35.34 29.74
CA MET A 1 19.99 33.98 29.12
C MET A 1 19.13 33.02 29.94
N ALA A 2 19.37 32.80 31.24
CA ALA A 2 18.59 31.83 32.02
C ALA A 2 17.04 32.00 31.95
N PRO A 3 16.47 33.23 31.97
CA PRO A 3 15.01 33.40 31.81
C PRO A 3 14.49 32.98 30.42
N PHE A 4 15.31 33.12 29.36
CA PHE A 4 14.94 32.72 28.00
C PHE A 4 14.98 31.21 27.79
N VAL A 5 15.87 30.49 28.48
CA VAL A 5 15.98 29.03 28.39
C VAL A 5 14.87 28.36 29.20
N TRP A 6 14.67 28.80 30.44
CA TRP A 6 13.73 28.15 31.37
C TRP A 6 12.31 28.69 31.29
N GLY A 7 12.06 29.71 30.46
CA GLY A 7 10.73 30.17 30.04
C GLY A 7 10.35 29.76 28.61
N ALA A 8 11.22 29.03 27.89
CA ALA A 8 10.96 28.63 26.50
C ALA A 8 9.72 27.72 26.36
N ALA A 9 9.45 26.90 27.38
CA ALA A 9 8.30 26.01 27.41
C ALA A 9 6.94 26.73 27.53
N ASP A 10 6.93 28.01 27.92
CA ASP A 10 5.71 28.81 28.04
C ASP A 10 5.31 29.47 26.70
N HIS A 11 6.12 29.29 25.64
CA HIS A 11 5.79 29.79 24.31
C HIS A 11 4.73 28.92 23.64
N PRO A 12 3.65 29.50 23.06
CA PRO A 12 2.70 28.77 22.23
C PRO A 12 3.41 28.02 21.10
N GLY A 13 3.18 26.72 20.95
CA GLY A 13 3.85 25.92 19.92
C GLY A 13 5.28 25.48 20.22
N PHE A 14 5.80 25.69 21.44
CA PHE A 14 7.15 25.26 21.84
C PHE A 14 7.46 23.79 21.50
N VAL A 15 6.51 22.89 21.77
CA VAL A 15 6.68 21.46 21.48
C VAL A 15 6.74 21.23 19.96
N THR A 16 5.89 21.92 19.19
CA THR A 16 5.89 21.89 17.72
C THR A 16 7.22 22.39 17.15
N ASP A 17 7.79 23.46 17.70
CA ASP A 17 9.09 24.01 17.29
C ASP A 17 10.26 23.10 17.63
N VAL A 18 10.23 22.49 18.82
CA VAL A 18 11.23 21.52 19.28
C VAL A 18 11.19 20.25 18.43
N GLN A 19 10.00 19.80 18.02
CA GLN A 19 9.84 18.70 17.08
C GLN A 19 10.20 19.07 15.64
N ALA A 20 9.81 20.24 15.14
CA ALA A 20 10.22 20.71 13.81
C ALA A 20 11.74 20.90 13.75
N MET A 21 12.37 21.33 14.84
CA MET A 21 13.82 21.37 14.98
C MET A 21 14.41 19.96 14.93
N ARG A 22 13.83 18.98 15.64
CA ARG A 22 14.28 17.58 15.59
C ARG A 22 14.12 16.98 14.20
N ARG A 23 12.93 17.10 13.59
CA ARG A 23 12.63 16.65 12.22
C ARG A 23 13.63 17.25 11.24
N ARG A 24 13.89 18.56 11.30
CA ARG A 24 14.94 19.20 10.49
C ARG A 24 16.34 18.63 10.74
N VAL A 25 16.67 18.25 11.97
CA VAL A 25 17.98 17.65 12.31
C VAL A 25 18.08 16.22 11.76
N GLU A 26 17.00 15.45 11.78
CA GLU A 26 16.91 14.10 11.20
C GLU A 26 16.87 14.14 9.66
N GLU A 27 16.15 15.11 9.07
CA GLU A 27 16.04 15.36 7.63
C GLU A 27 17.38 15.74 6.98
N ASN A 28 18.28 16.36 7.75
CA ASN A 28 19.64 16.70 7.31
C ASN A 28 20.59 15.48 7.30
N VAL A 29 20.15 14.31 7.76
CA VAL A 29 20.91 13.07 7.63
C VAL A 29 20.69 12.50 6.23
N SER A 30 21.76 12.43 5.43
CA SER A 30 21.72 11.82 4.10
C SER A 30 21.12 10.41 4.15
N ALA A 31 20.17 10.14 3.24
CA ALA A 31 19.56 8.82 3.06
C ALA A 31 20.59 7.68 2.90
N ARG A 32 21.79 8.01 2.42
CA ARG A 32 22.90 7.08 2.17
C ARG A 32 23.68 6.71 3.44
N LEU A 33 23.51 7.48 4.52
CA LEU A 33 24.24 7.34 5.79
C LEU A 33 23.33 6.90 6.96
N GLY A 34 22.01 6.94 6.78
CA GLY A 34 20.98 6.87 7.84
C GLY A 34 21.24 5.81 8.90
N ASP A 35 21.25 4.54 8.52
CA ASP A 35 21.41 3.42 9.47
C ASP A 35 22.81 3.33 10.09
N ARG A 36 23.77 4.12 9.58
CA ARG A 36 25.18 4.15 10.03
C ARG A 36 25.50 5.37 10.88
N GLU A 37 24.58 6.32 11.03
CA GLU A 37 24.83 7.59 11.70
C GLU A 37 24.62 7.49 13.22
N LEU A 38 25.70 7.62 13.99
CA LEU A 38 25.70 7.40 15.44
C LEU A 38 25.10 8.55 16.24
N LYS A 39 25.19 9.77 15.73
CA LYS A 39 24.77 10.96 16.45
C LYS A 39 23.33 11.30 16.13
N LEU A 40 22.99 11.32 14.86
CA LEU A 40 21.70 11.79 14.35
C LEU A 40 20.75 10.65 13.93
N GLY A 41 21.22 9.41 13.86
CA GLY A 41 20.36 8.27 13.56
C GLY A 41 19.42 7.90 14.73
N PRO A 42 18.35 7.12 14.48
CA PRO A 42 17.41 6.68 15.51
C PRO A 42 18.13 5.93 16.65
N GLY A 43 17.86 6.30 17.89
CA GLY A 43 18.54 5.74 19.05
C GLY A 43 19.98 6.24 19.24
N GLY A 44 20.40 7.25 18.48
CA GLY A 44 21.73 7.84 18.54
C GLY A 44 21.96 8.78 19.73
N LEU A 45 23.14 9.41 19.77
CA LEU A 45 23.51 10.34 20.84
C LEU A 45 22.52 11.50 21.00
N ARG A 46 21.96 11.99 19.89
CA ARG A 46 21.03 13.11 19.91
C ARG A 46 19.70 12.76 20.58
N ASP A 47 19.23 11.52 20.46
CA ASP A 47 18.00 11.08 21.14
C ASP A 47 18.16 11.08 22.66
N VAL A 48 19.32 10.66 23.16
CA VAL A 48 19.64 10.75 24.61
C VAL A 48 19.67 12.21 25.05
N GLU A 49 20.44 13.05 24.35
CA GLU A 49 20.60 14.48 24.69
C GLU A 49 19.25 15.20 24.68
N PHE A 50 18.44 14.95 23.65
CA PHE A 50 17.14 15.55 23.47
C PHE A 50 16.14 15.09 24.54
N SER A 51 16.12 13.79 24.88
CA SER A 51 15.26 13.27 25.95
C SER A 51 15.50 14.00 27.27
N VAL A 52 16.78 14.15 27.62
CA VAL A 52 17.20 14.82 28.84
C VAL A 52 16.89 16.31 28.77
N GLN A 53 17.32 17.00 27.71
CA GLN A 53 17.13 18.44 27.56
C GLN A 53 15.67 18.85 27.51
N LEU A 54 14.81 18.06 26.87
CA LEU A 54 13.38 18.31 26.86
C LEU A 54 12.80 18.26 28.28
N LEU A 55 13.13 17.22 29.05
CA LEU A 55 12.68 17.12 30.45
C LEU A 55 13.24 18.27 31.29
N GLN A 56 14.46 18.72 31.03
CA GLN A 56 15.02 19.92 31.66
C GLN A 56 14.25 21.18 31.27
N LEU A 57 13.88 21.36 30.00
CA LEU A 57 13.12 22.54 29.56
C LEU A 57 11.71 22.55 30.17
N VAL A 58 11.08 21.39 30.32
CA VAL A 58 9.75 21.24 30.90
C VAL A 58 9.75 21.41 32.43
N HIS A 59 10.68 20.77 33.13
CA HIS A 59 10.68 20.71 34.61
C HIS A 59 11.68 21.66 35.27
N GLY A 60 12.75 22.02 34.56
CA GLY A 60 13.80 22.93 35.03
C GLY A 60 13.31 24.36 35.27
N ARG A 61 12.12 24.72 34.77
CA ARG A 61 11.48 26.01 35.11
C ARG A 61 11.20 26.14 36.61
N SER A 62 10.69 25.08 37.22
CA SER A 62 10.28 25.02 38.63
C SER A 62 11.33 24.38 39.52
N ASP A 63 12.18 23.50 38.96
CA ASP A 63 13.21 22.79 39.71
C ASP A 63 14.62 23.16 39.21
N VAL A 64 15.33 23.96 40.00
CA VAL A 64 16.68 24.42 39.67
C VAL A 64 17.71 23.28 39.66
N MET A 65 17.44 22.16 40.34
CA MET A 65 18.35 21.01 40.42
C MET A 65 18.47 20.25 39.10
N LEU A 66 17.52 20.49 38.18
CA LEU A 66 17.52 19.92 36.84
C LEU A 66 18.30 20.76 35.83
N ARG A 67 18.85 21.93 36.18
CA ARG A 67 19.45 22.89 35.24
C ARG A 67 20.92 22.59 34.88
N SER A 68 21.37 21.36 35.07
CA SER A 68 22.76 20.98 34.76
C SER A 68 23.05 21.05 33.26
N PRO A 69 24.16 21.65 32.81
CA PRO A 69 24.53 21.69 31.39
C PRO A 69 25.04 20.33 30.87
N THR A 70 25.31 19.37 31.75
CA THR A 70 25.89 18.07 31.39
C THR A 70 24.83 16.98 31.35
N THR A 71 24.67 16.29 30.21
CA THR A 71 23.59 15.31 29.97
C THR A 71 23.50 14.22 31.02
N LEU A 72 24.64 13.63 31.43
CA LEU A 72 24.63 12.53 32.41
C LEU A 72 24.25 13.00 33.82
N VAL A 73 24.71 14.19 34.24
CA VAL A 73 24.35 14.76 35.55
C VAL A 73 22.88 15.19 35.55
N ALA A 74 22.41 15.78 34.46
CA ALA A 74 20.99 16.12 34.31
C ALA A 74 20.11 14.88 34.36
N LEU A 75 20.50 13.79 33.67
CA LEU A 75 19.81 12.50 33.72
C LEU A 75 19.81 11.90 35.13
N GLU A 76 20.92 12.00 35.85
CA GLU A 76 21.03 11.55 37.25
C GLU A 76 20.13 12.38 38.18
N SER A 77 20.09 13.71 38.01
CA SER A 77 19.15 14.59 38.74
C SER A 77 17.70 14.21 38.43
N LEU A 78 17.36 14.01 37.15
CA LEU A 78 16.02 13.58 36.72
C LEU A 78 15.64 12.24 37.36
N ALA A 79 16.57 11.30 37.51
CA ALA A 79 16.33 10.02 38.17
C ALA A 79 16.21 10.14 39.70
N THR A 80 17.06 10.97 40.31
CA THR A 80 17.11 11.20 41.77
C THR A 80 15.79 11.80 42.26
N TRP A 81 15.26 12.76 41.52
CA TRP A 81 14.03 13.49 41.85
C TRP A 81 12.76 12.86 41.24
N GLY A 82 12.86 11.66 40.65
CA GLY A 82 11.71 10.86 40.24
C GLY A 82 11.06 11.25 38.90
N TYR A 83 11.67 12.11 38.10
CA TYR A 83 11.19 12.46 36.75
C TYR A 83 11.46 11.36 35.72
N VAL A 84 12.47 10.50 35.97
CA VAL A 84 12.83 9.36 35.13
C VAL A 84 13.00 8.14 36.05
N GLY A 85 12.52 6.97 35.63
CA GLY A 85 12.73 5.73 36.38
C GLY A 85 14.22 5.38 36.49
N ARG A 86 14.68 4.93 37.67
CA ARG A 86 16.10 4.65 37.92
C ARG A 86 16.72 3.66 36.92
N ASP A 87 15.97 2.63 36.53
CA ASP A 87 16.42 1.63 35.55
C ASP A 87 16.49 2.19 34.13
N ASP A 88 15.54 3.07 33.76
CA ASP A 88 15.58 3.73 32.46
C ASP A 88 16.76 4.73 32.40
N ALA A 89 16.99 5.49 33.47
CA ALA A 89 18.12 6.40 33.56
C ALA A 89 19.47 5.68 33.52
N SER A 90 19.60 4.54 34.21
CA SER A 90 20.84 3.75 34.20
C SER A 90 21.11 3.19 32.80
N THR A 91 20.08 2.68 32.13
CA THR A 91 20.16 2.15 30.76
C THR A 91 20.54 3.25 29.76
N LEU A 92 19.86 4.41 29.82
CA LEU A 92 20.13 5.53 28.93
C LEU A 92 21.54 6.10 29.15
N ALA A 93 22.01 6.14 30.41
CA ALA A 93 23.37 6.54 30.74
C ALA A 93 24.43 5.55 30.21
N ALA A 94 24.18 4.24 30.32
CA ALA A 94 25.06 3.22 29.77
C ALA A 94 25.16 3.32 28.24
N ALA A 95 24.02 3.45 27.56
CA ALA A 95 23.98 3.62 26.12
C ALA A 95 24.68 4.91 25.65
N TYR A 96 24.47 6.03 26.34
CA TYR A 96 25.15 7.29 26.02
C TYR A 96 26.67 7.17 26.16
N ARG A 97 27.17 6.53 27.23
CA ARG A 97 28.61 6.29 27.41
C ARG A 97 29.17 5.39 26.31
N PHE A 98 28.44 4.33 25.94
CA PHE A 98 28.84 3.43 24.86
C PHE A 98 28.92 4.17 23.51
N LEU A 99 27.84 4.82 23.10
CA LEU A 99 27.76 5.55 21.82
C LEU A 99 28.80 6.67 21.74
N ARG A 100 29.05 7.37 22.85
CA ARG A 100 30.08 8.43 22.91
C ARG A 100 31.49 7.83 22.80
N THR A 101 31.75 6.70 23.46
CA THR A 101 33.03 6.00 23.34
C THR A 101 33.23 5.53 21.91
N LEU A 102 32.21 4.97 21.28
CA LEU A 102 32.23 4.53 19.89
C LEU A 102 32.54 5.69 18.93
N GLU A 103 31.82 6.81 19.06
CA GLU A 103 32.06 8.05 18.31
C GLU A 103 33.52 8.53 18.50
N HIS A 104 34.01 8.60 19.74
CA HIS A 104 35.38 9.01 20.02
C HIS A 104 36.42 8.08 19.37
N ARG A 105 36.21 6.76 19.39
CA ARG A 105 37.14 5.78 18.78
C ARG A 105 37.16 5.87 17.26
N ILE A 106 36.03 6.21 16.65
CA ILE A 106 35.96 6.48 15.21
C ILE A 106 36.73 7.76 14.90
N GLN A 107 36.51 8.84 15.66
CA GLN A 107 37.14 10.14 15.39
C GLN A 107 38.66 10.15 15.65
N LEU A 108 39.11 9.42 16.67
CA LEU A 108 40.54 9.23 16.95
C LEU A 108 41.26 8.53 15.80
N HIS A 109 40.56 7.70 15.03
CA HIS A 109 41.12 7.11 13.84
C HIS A 109 41.21 8.14 12.72
N ARG A 110 42.45 8.46 12.33
CA ARG A 110 42.77 9.48 11.31
C ARG A 110 42.35 10.91 11.68
N LEU A 111 42.01 11.16 12.96
CA LEU A 111 41.68 12.49 13.50
C LEU A 111 40.59 13.22 12.70
N ARG A 112 39.55 12.51 12.27
CA ARG A 112 38.45 13.05 11.47
C ARG A 112 37.20 13.24 12.31
N ARG A 113 36.53 14.38 12.18
CA ARG A 113 35.23 14.63 12.78
C ARG A 113 34.12 13.93 11.98
N THR A 114 34.01 12.61 12.12
CA THR A 114 32.95 11.79 11.54
C THR A 114 32.08 11.19 12.64
N HIS A 115 30.80 10.99 12.33
CA HIS A 115 29.80 10.40 13.22
C HIS A 115 29.22 9.10 12.63
N THR A 116 29.76 8.65 11.51
CA THR A 116 29.24 7.52 10.75
C THR A 116 30.08 6.26 11.02
N MET A 117 29.40 5.14 11.25
CA MET A 117 30.01 3.82 11.33
C MET A 117 30.71 3.43 10.02
N PRO A 118 31.88 2.77 10.04
CA PRO A 118 32.54 2.28 8.83
C PRO A 118 31.68 1.25 8.06
N ASP A 119 31.90 1.13 6.74
CA ASP A 119 31.21 0.15 5.85
C ASP A 119 32.02 -1.10 5.59
N ASN A 120 33.34 -1.03 5.77
CA ASN A 120 34.22 -2.15 5.54
C ASN A 120 34.52 -2.90 6.84
N ASP A 121 34.53 -4.23 6.76
CA ASP A 121 34.76 -5.13 7.90
C ASP A 121 36.12 -4.91 8.58
N GLU A 122 37.13 -4.42 7.88
CA GLU A 122 38.45 -4.15 8.44
C GLU A 122 38.41 -3.02 9.48
N ASP A 123 37.79 -1.90 9.12
CA ASP A 123 37.62 -0.75 10.00
C ASP A 123 36.67 -1.08 11.16
N VAL A 124 35.60 -1.84 10.91
CA VAL A 124 34.69 -2.31 11.97
C VAL A 124 35.42 -3.24 12.94
N ARG A 125 36.26 -4.18 12.43
CA ARG A 125 37.06 -5.08 13.27
C ARG A 125 38.06 -4.34 14.13
N ARG A 126 38.76 -3.33 13.57
CA ARG A 126 39.67 -2.46 14.31
C ARG A 126 38.93 -1.72 15.43
N LEU A 127 37.76 -1.19 15.12
CA LEU A 127 36.91 -0.48 16.08
C LEU A 127 36.43 -1.41 17.20
N GLY A 128 35.96 -2.61 16.85
CA GLY A 128 35.53 -3.63 17.81
C GLY A 128 36.65 -4.04 18.77
N ARG A 129 37.85 -4.30 18.24
CA ARG A 129 39.03 -4.59 19.08
C ARG A 129 39.40 -3.44 20.01
N SER A 130 39.26 -2.19 19.56
CA SER A 130 39.53 -1.01 20.39
C SER A 130 38.56 -0.83 21.56
N LEU A 131 37.39 -1.49 21.48
CA LEU A 131 36.35 -1.54 22.51
C LEU A 131 36.41 -2.81 23.35
N GLY A 132 37.35 -3.72 23.08
CA GLY A 132 37.56 -4.93 23.85
C GLY A 132 36.88 -6.19 23.30
N PHE A 133 36.19 -6.12 22.15
CA PHE A 133 35.65 -7.29 21.46
C PHE A 133 36.78 -8.09 20.81
N ARG A 134 36.95 -9.36 21.18
CA ARG A 134 38.14 -10.17 20.81
C ARG A 134 37.83 -11.44 20.03
N ALA A 135 36.67 -12.06 20.24
CA ALA A 135 36.30 -13.30 19.57
C ALA A 135 35.79 -13.03 18.15
N GLU A 136 34.71 -12.27 18.03
CA GLU A 136 34.10 -11.88 16.75
C GLU A 136 33.86 -10.36 16.71
N PRO A 137 34.93 -9.54 16.58
CA PRO A 137 34.85 -8.10 16.86
C PRO A 137 33.88 -7.32 15.98
N VAL A 138 33.58 -7.83 14.77
CA VAL A 138 32.61 -7.21 13.86
C VAL A 138 31.19 -7.50 14.31
N VAL A 139 30.86 -8.77 14.51
CA VAL A 139 29.51 -9.23 14.89
C VAL A 139 29.14 -8.72 16.27
N GLU A 140 30.04 -8.85 17.26
CA GLU A 140 29.83 -8.38 18.63
C GLU A 140 29.57 -6.87 18.69
N LEU A 141 30.40 -6.07 17.98
CA LEU A 141 30.24 -4.61 17.97
C LEU A 141 28.92 -4.17 17.34
N VAL A 142 28.57 -4.72 16.17
CA VAL A 142 27.32 -4.35 15.48
C VAL A 142 26.10 -4.75 16.31
N THR A 143 26.17 -5.91 16.97
CA THR A 143 25.09 -6.41 17.84
C THR A 143 24.90 -5.51 19.06
N GLU A 144 25.99 -5.17 19.77
CA GLU A 144 25.93 -4.30 20.95
C GLU A 144 25.51 -2.87 20.61
N TRP A 145 25.98 -2.33 19.49
CA TRP A 145 25.54 -1.02 19.03
C TRP A 145 24.04 -1.00 18.71
N ARG A 146 23.54 -1.99 17.96
CA ARG A 146 22.09 -2.11 17.67
C ARG A 146 21.27 -2.35 18.93
N ARG A 147 21.80 -3.03 19.95
CA ARG A 147 21.14 -3.18 21.26
C ARG A 147 20.98 -1.82 21.94
N HIS A 148 22.06 -1.06 22.08
CA HIS A 148 22.01 0.27 22.70
C HIS A 148 21.13 1.27 21.95
N ALA A 149 21.18 1.29 20.62
CA ALA A 149 20.31 2.15 19.81
C ALA A 149 18.82 1.84 20.06
N ARG A 150 18.44 0.56 20.09
CA ARG A 150 17.06 0.13 20.42
C ARG A 150 16.65 0.53 21.83
N GLU A 151 17.53 0.38 22.82
CA GLU A 151 17.27 0.78 24.20
C GLU A 151 17.05 2.29 24.34
N VAL A 152 17.91 3.10 23.71
CA VAL A 152 17.75 4.56 23.70
C VAL A 152 16.42 4.94 23.08
N ARG A 153 16.09 4.37 21.91
CA ARG A 153 14.84 4.67 21.22
C ARG A 153 13.62 4.33 22.08
N ARG A 154 13.58 3.12 22.63
CA ARG A 154 12.50 2.65 23.52
C ARG A 154 12.30 3.58 24.73
N ILE A 155 13.39 3.98 25.40
CA ILE A 155 13.30 4.82 26.59
C ILE A 155 12.93 6.25 26.22
N HIS A 156 13.51 6.79 25.15
CA HIS A 156 13.18 8.09 24.61
C HIS A 156 11.66 8.21 24.34
N GLU A 157 11.09 7.24 23.64
CA GLU A 157 9.64 7.17 23.38
C GLU A 157 8.86 7.05 24.69
N LYS A 158 9.23 6.13 25.58
CA LYS A 158 8.57 5.96 26.88
C LYS A 158 8.49 7.26 27.69
N LEU A 159 9.59 8.00 27.76
CA LEU A 159 9.65 9.29 28.47
C LEU A 159 8.81 10.38 27.79
N PHE A 160 8.62 10.27 26.47
CA PHE A 160 7.82 11.23 25.72
C PHE A 160 6.31 10.97 25.77
N TYR A 161 5.84 9.72 25.82
CA TYR A 161 4.42 9.41 25.67
C TYR A 161 3.71 8.97 26.97
N ARG A 162 4.42 8.41 27.94
CA ARG A 162 3.81 7.90 29.20
C ARG A 162 3.08 8.97 30.04
N PRO A 163 3.55 10.24 30.13
CA PRO A 163 2.84 11.28 30.86
C PRO A 163 1.43 11.61 30.30
N LEU A 164 1.20 11.42 28.99
CA LEU A 164 -0.12 11.61 28.38
C LEU A 164 -1.15 10.62 28.94
N LEU A 165 -0.74 9.37 29.16
CA LEU A 165 -1.64 8.34 29.69
C LEU A 165 -1.97 8.54 31.16
N GLN A 166 -1.04 9.10 31.94
CA GLN A 166 -1.27 9.42 33.35
C GLN A 166 -2.28 10.57 33.52
N ALA A 167 -2.27 11.57 32.62
CA ALA A 167 -3.26 12.64 32.59
C ALA A 167 -4.69 12.11 32.38
N VAL A 168 -4.83 11.08 31.54
CA VAL A 168 -6.13 10.53 31.11
C VAL A 168 -6.65 9.43 32.03
N ALA A 169 -5.77 8.59 32.58
CA ALA A 169 -6.17 7.43 33.38
C ALA A 169 -6.60 7.76 34.82
N ARG A 170 -6.41 9.00 35.29
CA ARG A 170 -6.70 9.45 36.68
C ARG A 170 -6.16 8.51 37.77
N LEU A 171 -5.03 7.84 37.53
CA LEU A 171 -4.40 6.93 38.49
C LEU A 171 -3.26 7.63 39.25
N ASP A 172 -3.30 7.47 40.58
CA ASP A 172 -2.37 7.90 41.64
C ASP A 172 -2.17 9.40 41.92
N ALA A 173 -1.92 9.68 43.20
CA ALA A 173 -1.94 11.01 43.83
C ALA A 173 -0.53 11.59 44.08
N GLY A 174 0.52 11.11 43.39
CA GLY A 174 1.91 11.39 43.75
C GLY A 174 2.85 11.92 42.66
N GLU A 175 2.51 11.83 41.37
CA GLU A 175 3.35 12.34 40.28
C GLU A 175 2.71 13.58 39.62
N ALA A 176 3.54 14.52 39.14
CA ALA A 176 3.12 15.79 38.56
C ALA A 176 2.09 15.57 37.44
N ARG A 177 0.81 15.81 37.75
CA ARG A 177 -0.31 15.63 36.83
C ARG A 177 -0.22 16.68 35.71
N LEU A 178 -0.10 16.22 34.47
CA LEU A 178 -0.43 17.05 33.31
C LEU A 178 -1.91 17.42 33.38
N THR A 179 -2.24 18.70 33.17
CA THR A 179 -3.63 19.11 33.03
C THR A 179 -4.19 18.57 31.70
N PRO A 180 -5.53 18.40 31.57
CA PRO A 180 -6.14 18.01 30.31
C PRO A 180 -5.68 18.90 29.13
N GLU A 181 -5.61 20.21 29.34
CA GLU A 181 -5.18 21.18 28.32
C GLU A 181 -3.72 20.96 27.91
N ALA A 182 -2.83 20.63 28.86
CA ALA A 182 -1.44 20.31 28.56
C ALA A 182 -1.28 18.96 27.84
N ALA A 183 -2.20 18.02 28.06
CA ALA A 183 -2.24 16.76 27.33
C ALA A 183 -2.75 16.96 25.88
N GLU A 184 -3.76 17.82 25.68
CA GLU A 184 -4.23 18.20 24.35
C GLU A 184 -3.14 18.89 23.53
N GLN A 185 -2.47 19.90 24.10
CA GLN A 185 -1.36 20.61 23.44
C GLN A 185 -0.23 19.66 23.03
N ARG A 186 0.01 18.61 23.82
CA ARG A 186 1.05 17.62 23.54
C ARG A 186 0.62 16.65 22.43
N LEU A 187 -0.67 16.29 22.33
CA LEU A 187 -1.21 15.52 21.21
C LEU A 187 -1.24 16.34 19.91
N GLU A 188 -1.63 17.61 19.99
CA GLU A 188 -1.58 18.54 18.85
C GLU A 188 -0.16 18.65 18.31
N ALA A 189 0.81 18.82 19.21
CA ALA A 189 2.21 18.84 18.83
C ALA A 189 2.67 17.51 18.19
N LEU A 190 2.08 16.38 18.56
CA LEU A 190 2.35 15.06 17.97
C LEU A 190 1.64 14.84 16.61
N GLY A 191 0.92 15.83 16.10
CA GLY A 191 0.25 15.74 14.80
C GLY A 191 -1.20 15.27 14.85
N TYR A 192 -1.79 15.08 16.05
CA TYR A 192 -3.22 14.81 16.18
C TYR A 192 -4.01 16.08 15.87
N ALA A 193 -4.89 15.98 14.87
CA ALA A 193 -5.76 17.06 14.44
C ALA A 193 -6.96 17.25 15.39
N ASP A 194 -7.40 16.21 16.11
CA ASP A 194 -8.44 16.31 17.15
C ASP A 194 -7.93 15.75 18.50
N PRO A 195 -7.09 16.52 19.22
CA PRO A 195 -6.53 16.13 20.52
C PRO A 195 -7.60 15.74 21.54
N ALA A 196 -8.73 16.45 21.56
CA ALA A 196 -9.82 16.18 22.49
C ALA A 196 -10.45 14.80 22.23
N SER A 197 -10.67 14.42 20.97
CA SER A 197 -11.15 13.08 20.63
C SER A 197 -10.12 12.01 20.90
N ALA A 198 -8.85 12.27 20.60
CA ALA A 198 -7.76 11.37 20.93
C ALA A 198 -7.70 11.07 22.44
N LEU A 199 -7.81 12.09 23.31
CA LEU A 199 -7.88 11.89 24.77
C LEU A 199 -9.10 11.03 25.17
N ARG A 200 -10.27 11.24 24.57
CA ARG A 200 -11.46 10.40 24.83
C ARG A 200 -11.21 8.93 24.45
N HIS A 201 -10.52 8.67 23.34
CA HIS A 201 -10.16 7.31 22.92
C HIS A 201 -9.15 6.66 23.87
N LEU A 202 -8.12 7.42 24.29
CA LEU A 202 -7.17 6.97 25.30
C LEU A 202 -7.86 6.64 26.62
N GLN A 203 -8.84 7.46 27.04
CA GLN A 203 -9.61 7.22 28.26
C GLN A 203 -10.42 5.93 28.17
N ALA A 204 -11.09 5.71 27.04
CA ALA A 204 -11.85 4.48 26.82
C ALA A 204 -10.96 3.22 26.89
N LEU A 205 -9.73 3.29 26.37
CA LEU A 205 -8.79 2.15 26.36
C LEU A 205 -8.09 1.88 27.70
N THR A 206 -7.89 2.92 28.51
CA THR A 206 -7.04 2.84 29.72
C THR A 206 -7.80 2.88 31.04
N SER A 207 -9.09 3.25 31.01
CA SER A 207 -9.93 3.35 32.20
C SER A 207 -10.23 1.98 32.82
N GLY A 208 -10.42 2.00 34.15
CA GLY A 208 -10.72 0.81 34.95
C GLY A 208 -9.48 -0.02 35.33
N VAL A 209 -9.72 -1.10 36.07
CA VAL A 209 -8.69 -1.97 36.68
C VAL A 209 -8.51 -3.31 35.95
N SER A 210 -9.09 -3.46 34.75
CA SER A 210 -9.01 -4.71 34.00
C SER A 210 -7.58 -5.02 33.51
N ARG A 211 -7.27 -6.31 33.33
CA ARG A 211 -6.00 -6.73 32.72
C ARG A 211 -5.79 -6.10 31.33
N ARG A 212 -6.87 -5.98 30.55
CA ARG A 212 -6.87 -5.28 29.26
C ARG A 212 -6.40 -3.83 29.43
N ALA A 213 -7.02 -3.07 30.33
CA ALA A 213 -6.64 -1.67 30.58
C ALA A 213 -5.17 -1.54 31.04
N ALA A 214 -4.68 -2.47 31.86
CA ALA A 214 -3.28 -2.49 32.29
C ALA A 214 -2.29 -2.73 31.13
N ILE A 215 -2.59 -3.69 30.24
CA ILE A 215 -1.79 -3.96 29.04
C ILE A 215 -1.83 -2.75 28.10
N GLN A 216 -3.02 -2.19 27.85
CA GLN A 216 -3.18 -1.00 27.01
C GLN A 216 -2.39 0.21 27.54
N ARG A 217 -2.39 0.45 28.86
CA ARG A 217 -1.56 1.48 29.50
C ARG A 217 -0.05 1.28 29.29
N THR A 218 0.38 0.04 29.04
CA THR A 218 1.78 -0.30 28.78
C THR A 218 2.14 -0.12 27.31
N LEU A 219 1.23 -0.46 26.38
CA LEU A 219 1.47 -0.44 24.94
C LEU A 219 1.23 0.92 24.28
N LEU A 220 0.20 1.65 24.73
CA LEU A 220 -0.22 2.92 24.14
C LEU A 220 0.89 3.98 24.04
N PRO A 221 1.86 4.12 24.97
CA PRO A 221 2.92 5.10 24.81
C PRO A 221 3.71 4.90 23.50
N VAL A 222 4.02 3.65 23.16
CA VAL A 222 4.78 3.33 21.96
C VAL A 222 3.90 3.46 20.71
N LEU A 223 2.67 2.95 20.78
CA LEU A 223 1.69 3.06 19.68
C LEU A 223 1.40 4.52 19.31
N LEU A 224 1.30 5.42 20.29
CA LEU A 224 1.10 6.86 20.04
C LEU A 224 2.25 7.49 19.25
N GLY A 225 3.48 7.00 19.42
CA GLY A 225 4.61 7.39 18.58
C GLY A 225 4.45 6.92 17.14
N TRP A 226 4.13 5.64 16.96
CA TRP A 226 3.94 5.08 15.62
C TRP A 226 2.76 5.68 14.86
N PHE A 227 1.66 6.00 15.55
CA PHE A 227 0.54 6.74 14.94
C PHE A 227 0.97 8.15 14.49
N ALA A 228 1.75 8.85 15.31
CA ALA A 228 2.25 10.20 15.00
C ALA A 228 3.24 10.23 13.82
N ASP A 229 3.93 9.12 13.56
CA ASP A 229 4.84 8.97 12.43
C ASP A 229 4.11 8.68 11.09
N ALA A 230 2.80 8.41 11.15
CA ALA A 230 1.95 8.10 10.01
C ALA A 230 1.04 9.29 9.61
N PRO A 231 0.42 9.26 8.41
CA PRO A 231 -0.32 10.41 7.87
C PRO A 231 -1.55 10.83 8.67
N ASP A 232 -2.21 9.88 9.36
CA ASP A 232 -3.46 10.12 10.07
C ASP A 232 -3.45 9.48 11.48
N PRO A 233 -2.79 10.12 12.47
CA PRO A 233 -2.70 9.61 13.83
C PRO A 233 -4.07 9.45 14.52
N ASP A 234 -5.02 10.35 14.23
CA ASP A 234 -6.37 10.29 14.79
C ASP A 234 -7.13 9.05 14.29
N ALA A 235 -7.08 8.79 12.97
CA ALA A 235 -7.67 7.59 12.39
C ALA A 235 -7.01 6.32 12.91
N GLY A 236 -5.67 6.33 13.06
CA GLY A 236 -4.92 5.22 13.64
C GLY A 236 -5.39 4.86 15.04
N LEU A 237 -5.50 5.86 15.93
CA LEU A 237 -5.93 5.67 17.31
C LEU A 237 -7.40 5.21 17.39
N LEU A 238 -8.29 5.78 16.56
CA LEU A 238 -9.69 5.35 16.49
C LEU A 238 -9.82 3.92 15.99
N GLY A 239 -9.11 3.56 14.92
CA GLY A 239 -9.06 2.20 14.38
C GLY A 239 -8.57 1.21 15.42
N PHE A 240 -7.48 1.54 16.13
CA PHE A 240 -6.91 0.70 17.17
C PHE A 240 -7.88 0.50 18.33
N ARG A 241 -8.60 1.57 18.71
CA ARG A 241 -9.66 1.47 19.72
C ARG A 241 -10.74 0.49 19.28
N ARG A 242 -11.26 0.63 18.06
CA ARG A 242 -12.35 -0.22 17.54
C ARG A 242 -11.94 -1.69 17.44
N VAL A 243 -10.74 -1.97 16.94
CA VAL A 243 -10.20 -3.35 16.91
C VAL A 243 -10.04 -3.89 18.33
N SER A 244 -9.51 -3.07 19.24
CA SER A 244 -9.37 -3.46 20.65
C SER A 244 -10.72 -3.67 21.32
N ASP A 245 -11.78 -2.93 20.97
CA ASP A 245 -13.13 -3.15 21.47
C ASP A 245 -13.72 -4.46 20.96
N ALA A 246 -13.49 -4.80 19.69
CA ALA A 246 -13.93 -6.06 19.08
C ALA A 246 -13.19 -7.30 19.60
N LEU A 247 -11.86 -7.21 19.83
CA LEU A 247 -11.01 -8.35 20.19
C LEU A 247 -10.51 -8.34 21.64
N GLY A 248 -10.78 -7.30 22.42
CA GLY A 248 -10.10 -7.07 23.69
C GLY A 248 -10.39 -8.07 24.80
N SER A 249 -11.44 -8.89 24.65
CA SER A 249 -11.71 -10.05 25.52
C SER A 249 -10.92 -11.30 25.12
N THR A 250 -10.31 -11.31 23.93
CA THR A 250 -9.66 -12.48 23.36
C THR A 250 -8.20 -12.57 23.78
N HIS A 251 -7.85 -13.66 24.48
CA HIS A 251 -6.56 -13.79 25.15
C HIS A 251 -5.34 -13.79 24.22
N TRP A 252 -5.49 -14.27 22.97
CA TRP A 252 -4.39 -14.26 22.00
C TRP A 252 -4.08 -12.85 21.48
N TYR A 253 -5.07 -11.98 21.31
CA TYR A 253 -4.87 -10.63 20.76
C TYR A 253 -4.02 -9.76 21.70
N LEU A 254 -4.33 -9.77 23.00
CA LEU A 254 -3.54 -9.03 23.98
C LEU A 254 -2.13 -9.61 24.18
N ARG A 255 -1.93 -10.91 23.91
CA ARG A 255 -0.61 -11.53 23.89
C ARG A 255 0.17 -11.13 22.65
N LEU A 256 -0.45 -11.19 21.47
CA LEU A 256 0.13 -10.75 20.20
C LEU A 256 0.73 -9.35 20.34
N LEU A 257 -0.08 -8.37 20.77
CA LEU A 257 0.40 -6.99 20.90
C LEU A 257 1.50 -6.78 21.96
N ARG A 258 1.55 -7.64 22.99
CA ARG A 258 2.52 -7.51 24.08
C ARG A 258 3.83 -8.22 23.78
N ASP A 259 3.73 -9.41 23.19
CA ASP A 259 4.84 -10.34 23.02
C ASP A 259 5.50 -10.13 21.63
N GLU A 260 4.78 -9.57 20.65
CA GLU A 260 5.26 -9.28 19.30
C GLU A 260 5.15 -7.78 18.96
N SER A 261 6.20 -7.02 19.29
CA SER A 261 6.23 -5.57 19.06
C SER A 261 6.08 -5.19 17.57
N ALA A 262 6.57 -6.04 16.67
CA ALA A 262 6.44 -5.84 15.23
C ALA A 262 4.98 -5.88 14.75
N ALA A 263 4.16 -6.77 15.32
CA ALA A 263 2.74 -6.85 14.96
C ALA A 263 1.98 -5.58 15.38
N ALA A 264 2.29 -5.07 16.58
CA ALA A 264 1.73 -3.82 17.08
C ALA A 264 2.16 -2.60 16.25
N GLU A 265 3.41 -2.57 15.80
CA GLU A 265 3.95 -1.52 14.92
C GLU A 265 3.29 -1.54 13.55
N ARG A 266 3.25 -2.71 12.89
CA ARG A 266 2.56 -2.89 11.60
C ARG A 266 1.09 -2.50 11.71
N MET A 267 0.42 -2.89 12.79
CA MET A 267 -0.97 -2.50 13.04
C MET A 267 -1.11 -0.99 13.15
N ALA A 268 -0.22 -0.31 13.87
CA ALA A 268 -0.25 1.14 14.01
C ALA A 268 -0.08 1.85 12.65
N GLN A 269 0.90 1.41 11.87
CA GLN A 269 1.18 1.94 10.53
C GLN A 269 -0.02 1.75 9.58
N VAL A 270 -0.60 0.54 9.54
CA VAL A 270 -1.75 0.23 8.68
C VAL A 270 -2.97 1.09 9.06
N LEU A 271 -3.29 1.17 10.35
CA LEU A 271 -4.48 1.90 10.82
C LEU A 271 -4.37 3.41 10.61
N ALA A 272 -3.17 3.97 10.73
CA ALA A 272 -2.94 5.40 10.55
C ALA A 272 -2.65 5.81 9.09
N SER A 273 -2.44 4.85 8.19
CA SER A 273 -2.12 5.15 6.78
C SER A 273 -3.23 4.76 5.81
N SER A 274 -4.12 3.84 6.18
CA SER A 274 -5.13 3.31 5.26
C SER A 274 -6.50 3.17 5.92
N ARG A 275 -7.43 4.01 5.47
CA ARG A 275 -8.85 3.83 5.77
C ARG A 275 -9.37 2.53 5.17
N TYR A 276 -8.97 2.20 3.94
CA TYR A 276 -9.43 0.98 3.27
C TYR A 276 -9.06 -0.29 4.04
N ALA A 277 -7.78 -0.47 4.38
CA ALA A 277 -7.31 -1.62 5.14
C ALA A 277 -7.95 -1.66 6.54
N THR A 278 -8.13 -0.50 7.17
CA THR A 278 -8.86 -0.38 8.45
C THR A 278 -10.30 -0.87 8.32
N ASP A 279 -11.03 -0.45 7.29
CA ASP A 279 -12.42 -0.86 7.07
C ASP A 279 -12.50 -2.38 6.81
N LEU A 280 -11.58 -2.96 6.03
CA LEU A 280 -11.49 -4.43 5.84
C LEU A 280 -11.25 -5.16 7.17
N LEU A 281 -10.31 -4.66 7.99
CA LEU A 281 -9.95 -5.23 9.28
C LEU A 281 -11.09 -5.10 10.30
N LEU A 282 -11.82 -4.00 10.32
CA LEU A 282 -12.94 -3.82 11.25
C LEU A 282 -14.09 -4.79 10.97
N THR A 283 -14.25 -5.20 9.72
CA THR A 283 -15.22 -6.25 9.37
C THR A 283 -14.73 -7.63 9.80
N ALA A 284 -13.40 -7.91 9.85
CA ALA A 284 -12.82 -9.19 10.30
C ALA A 284 -11.61 -8.94 11.20
N PRO A 285 -11.83 -8.54 12.46
CA PRO A 285 -10.76 -8.14 13.36
C PRO A 285 -9.72 -9.25 13.57
N GLU A 286 -10.11 -10.52 13.50
CA GLU A 286 -9.22 -11.67 13.60
C GLU A 286 -8.08 -11.67 12.58
N SER A 287 -8.23 -10.94 11.45
CA SER A 287 -7.18 -10.77 10.45
C SER A 287 -5.94 -10.05 10.98
N VAL A 288 -6.03 -9.39 12.15
CA VAL A 288 -4.87 -8.81 12.85
C VAL A 288 -3.78 -9.86 13.15
N ALA A 289 -4.14 -11.14 13.25
CA ALA A 289 -3.17 -12.23 13.41
C ALA A 289 -2.18 -12.33 12.25
N MET A 290 -2.53 -11.87 11.04
CA MET A 290 -1.62 -11.85 9.89
C MET A 290 -0.46 -10.87 10.07
N LEU A 291 -0.62 -9.87 10.94
CA LEU A 291 0.42 -8.87 11.19
C LEU A 291 1.58 -9.42 12.02
N ALA A 292 1.47 -10.64 12.55
CA ALA A 292 2.52 -11.32 13.31
C ALA A 292 3.76 -11.63 12.46
N ASP A 293 3.57 -12.12 11.23
CA ASP A 293 4.64 -12.68 10.39
C ASP A 293 4.59 -12.09 8.97
N ASP A 294 5.73 -11.67 8.44
CA ASP A 294 5.84 -11.20 7.06
C ASP A 294 5.49 -12.28 6.04
N ASN A 295 5.69 -13.57 6.37
CA ASN A 295 5.28 -14.67 5.51
C ASN A 295 3.75 -14.74 5.36
N GLU A 296 3.01 -14.35 6.40
CA GLU A 296 1.56 -14.20 6.34
C GLU A 296 1.13 -12.93 5.59
N LEU A 297 2.04 -12.06 5.19
CA LEU A 297 1.71 -10.88 4.38
C LEU A 297 2.02 -11.08 2.90
N GLN A 298 2.70 -12.17 2.53
CA GLN A 298 2.98 -12.49 1.14
C GLN A 298 1.71 -12.91 0.38
N PRO A 299 1.50 -12.41 -0.86
CA PRO A 299 0.42 -12.88 -1.72
C PRO A 299 0.40 -14.41 -1.86
N ARG A 300 -0.79 -15.00 -1.76
CA ARG A 300 -0.97 -16.44 -1.92
C ARG A 300 -1.05 -16.79 -3.40
N SER A 301 -0.57 -17.98 -3.77
CA SER A 301 -0.64 -18.45 -5.16
C SER A 301 -2.09 -18.71 -5.60
N LEU A 302 -2.37 -18.48 -6.89
CA LEU A 302 -3.67 -18.77 -7.50
C LEU A 302 -4.18 -20.18 -7.19
N ALA A 303 -3.31 -21.19 -7.27
CA ALA A 303 -3.67 -22.59 -7.01
C ALA A 303 -4.18 -22.80 -5.57
N MET A 304 -3.52 -22.21 -4.58
CA MET A 304 -3.97 -22.30 -3.18
C MET A 304 -5.32 -21.60 -2.98
N LEU A 305 -5.49 -20.42 -3.58
CA LEU A 305 -6.73 -19.66 -3.48
C LEU A 305 -7.92 -20.42 -4.12
N LEU A 306 -7.71 -21.07 -5.26
CA LEU A 306 -8.74 -21.90 -5.91
C LEU A 306 -9.15 -23.08 -5.05
N VAL A 307 -8.21 -23.77 -4.41
CA VAL A 307 -8.49 -24.88 -3.49
C VAL A 307 -9.33 -24.39 -2.30
N GLU A 308 -8.92 -23.29 -1.68
CA GLU A 308 -9.62 -22.74 -0.53
C GLU A 308 -11.03 -22.24 -0.89
N ALA A 309 -11.19 -21.53 -2.01
CA ALA A 309 -12.48 -21.05 -2.47
C ALA A 309 -13.45 -22.21 -2.79
N ASN A 310 -12.98 -23.27 -3.44
CA ASN A 310 -13.78 -24.48 -3.67
C ASN A 310 -14.22 -25.12 -2.36
N ALA A 311 -13.32 -25.24 -1.38
CA ALA A 311 -13.67 -25.77 -0.07
C ALA A 311 -14.63 -24.85 0.72
N ALA A 312 -14.59 -23.53 0.48
CA ALA A 312 -15.51 -22.58 1.08
C ALA A 312 -16.94 -22.73 0.54
N ILE A 313 -17.11 -22.80 -0.80
CA ILE A 313 -18.44 -22.95 -1.41
C ILE A 313 -19.06 -24.32 -1.13
N SER A 314 -18.28 -25.41 -1.17
CA SER A 314 -18.81 -26.77 -0.98
C SER A 314 -19.35 -27.05 0.43
N ARG A 315 -19.02 -26.20 1.41
CA ARG A 315 -19.56 -26.29 2.78
C ARG A 315 -20.90 -25.60 2.96
N GLN A 316 -21.39 -24.88 1.96
CA GLN A 316 -22.62 -24.10 2.01
C GLN A 316 -23.67 -24.73 1.11
N ALA A 317 -24.88 -24.94 1.64
CA ALA A 317 -26.03 -25.41 0.85
C ALA A 317 -26.76 -24.24 0.17
N ASP A 318 -26.76 -23.06 0.79
CA ASP A 318 -27.38 -21.86 0.25
C ASP A 318 -26.43 -21.12 -0.70
N PRO A 319 -26.85 -20.78 -1.95
CA PRO A 319 -26.02 -20.07 -2.91
C PRO A 319 -25.51 -18.71 -2.43
N GLN A 320 -26.34 -17.95 -1.72
CA GLN A 320 -25.94 -16.63 -1.22
C GLN A 320 -24.88 -16.78 -0.12
N ALA A 321 -25.04 -17.74 0.78
CA ALA A 321 -24.03 -18.09 1.78
C ALA A 321 -22.73 -18.60 1.16
N ALA A 322 -22.80 -19.39 0.08
CA ALA A 322 -21.64 -19.86 -0.67
C ALA A 322 -20.82 -18.69 -1.23
N VAL A 323 -21.49 -17.76 -1.92
CA VAL A 323 -20.82 -16.57 -2.49
C VAL A 323 -20.34 -15.61 -1.39
N ALA A 324 -21.08 -15.46 -0.28
CA ALA A 324 -20.62 -14.70 0.88
C ALA A 324 -19.33 -15.29 1.48
N ALA A 325 -19.21 -16.62 1.56
CA ALA A 325 -17.99 -17.27 2.05
C ALA A 325 -16.77 -16.95 1.18
N VAL A 326 -16.93 -16.92 -0.15
CA VAL A 326 -15.85 -16.54 -1.08
C VAL A 326 -15.57 -15.03 -1.02
N ARG A 327 -16.57 -14.19 -0.81
CA ARG A 327 -16.36 -12.74 -0.60
C ARG A 327 -15.60 -12.44 0.68
N SER A 328 -15.81 -13.22 1.74
CA SER A 328 -15.02 -13.16 2.96
C SER A 328 -13.55 -13.55 2.70
N LEU A 329 -13.31 -14.62 1.92
CA LEU A 329 -11.97 -14.97 1.44
C LEU A 329 -11.34 -13.83 0.65
N ARG A 330 -12.07 -13.23 -0.30
CA ARG A 330 -11.62 -12.07 -1.07
C ARG A 330 -11.24 -10.91 -0.16
N ARG A 331 -12.07 -10.52 0.80
CA ARG A 331 -11.75 -9.43 1.76
C ARG A 331 -10.45 -9.70 2.50
N ARG A 332 -10.24 -10.94 2.95
CA ARG A 332 -9.02 -11.34 3.66
C ARG A 332 -7.78 -11.16 2.80
N GLU A 333 -7.83 -11.57 1.52
CA GLU A 333 -6.70 -11.45 0.61
C GLU A 333 -6.50 -10.01 0.07
N LEU A 334 -7.58 -9.22 -0.01
CA LEU A 334 -7.50 -7.77 -0.22
C LEU A 334 -6.78 -7.09 0.95
N PHE A 335 -7.10 -7.47 2.19
CA PHE A 335 -6.41 -6.96 3.37
C PHE A 335 -4.93 -7.35 3.37
N ARG A 336 -4.61 -8.62 3.08
CA ARG A 336 -3.23 -9.11 2.96
C ARG A 336 -2.44 -8.28 1.94
N THR A 337 -2.98 -8.12 0.74
CA THR A 337 -2.33 -7.36 -0.34
C THR A 337 -2.19 -5.88 0.02
N ALA A 338 -3.21 -5.27 0.64
CA ALA A 338 -3.15 -3.89 1.10
C ALA A 338 -2.05 -3.67 2.14
N VAL A 339 -1.96 -4.56 3.14
CA VAL A 339 -0.91 -4.49 4.16
C VAL A 339 0.47 -4.69 3.53
N ALA A 340 0.62 -5.64 2.60
CA ALA A 340 1.89 -5.86 1.92
C ALA A 340 2.37 -4.64 1.14
N GLU A 341 1.47 -3.91 0.47
CA GLU A 341 1.81 -2.69 -0.26
C GLU A 341 2.12 -1.53 0.70
N LEU A 342 1.32 -1.35 1.76
CA LEU A 342 1.53 -0.31 2.79
C LEU A 342 2.86 -0.46 3.54
N LEU A 343 3.29 -1.71 3.78
CA LEU A 343 4.55 -2.03 4.45
C LEU A 343 5.71 -2.23 3.48
N HIS A 344 5.50 -2.00 2.18
CA HIS A 344 6.49 -2.20 1.12
C HIS A 344 7.08 -3.62 1.05
N LEU A 345 6.31 -4.63 1.46
CA LEU A 345 6.64 -6.06 1.34
C LEU A 345 6.29 -6.64 -0.03
N ALA A 346 5.43 -5.95 -0.78
CA ALA A 346 5.10 -6.27 -2.16
C ALA A 346 5.21 -5.01 -3.05
N THR A 347 5.69 -5.19 -4.27
CA THR A 347 5.67 -4.15 -5.31
C THR A 347 4.25 -3.97 -5.86
N GLY A 348 3.98 -2.81 -6.47
CA GLY A 348 2.69 -2.57 -7.14
C GLY A 348 2.40 -3.58 -8.26
N ASP A 349 3.44 -4.08 -8.95
CA ASP A 349 3.30 -5.11 -9.98
C ASP A 349 2.84 -6.45 -9.35
N GLN A 350 3.45 -6.86 -8.24
CA GLN A 350 3.02 -8.05 -7.47
C GLN A 350 1.61 -7.89 -6.89
N ALA A 351 1.27 -6.68 -6.41
CA ALA A 351 -0.08 -6.38 -5.94
C ALA A 351 -1.11 -6.53 -7.07
N GLY A 352 -0.80 -6.06 -8.28
CA GLY A 352 -1.68 -6.20 -9.44
C GLY A 352 -1.99 -7.64 -9.80
N VAL A 353 -0.97 -8.51 -9.80
CA VAL A 353 -1.13 -9.95 -10.01
C VAL A 353 -2.00 -10.57 -8.90
N SER A 354 -1.70 -10.28 -7.63
CA SER A 354 -2.46 -10.77 -6.47
C SER A 354 -3.95 -10.38 -6.56
N LEU A 355 -4.24 -9.12 -6.89
CA LEU A 355 -5.60 -8.60 -7.01
C LEU A 355 -6.35 -9.26 -8.18
N SER A 356 -5.68 -9.48 -9.31
CA SER A 356 -6.24 -10.22 -10.46
C SER A 356 -6.52 -11.68 -10.11
N ASP A 357 -5.61 -12.36 -9.41
CA ASP A 357 -5.80 -13.76 -8.99
C ASP A 357 -6.96 -13.90 -8.00
N VAL A 358 -7.07 -13.00 -7.02
CA VAL A 358 -8.20 -12.96 -6.08
C VAL A 358 -9.52 -12.72 -6.81
N ALA A 359 -9.55 -11.81 -7.78
CA ALA A 359 -10.73 -11.57 -8.60
C ALA A 359 -11.11 -12.79 -9.46
N LYS A 360 -10.11 -13.45 -10.05
CA LYS A 360 -10.27 -14.69 -10.84
C LYS A 360 -10.87 -15.81 -10.00
N VAL A 361 -10.34 -16.06 -8.80
CA VAL A 361 -10.83 -17.08 -7.86
C VAL A 361 -12.27 -16.78 -7.43
N THR A 362 -12.55 -15.50 -7.13
CA THR A 362 -13.90 -15.06 -6.74
C THR A 362 -14.91 -15.29 -7.87
N MET A 363 -14.55 -14.92 -9.09
CA MET A 363 -15.35 -15.13 -10.30
C MET A 363 -15.60 -16.62 -10.56
N ALA A 364 -14.56 -17.45 -10.51
CA ALA A 364 -14.67 -18.89 -10.76
C ALA A 364 -15.57 -19.61 -9.75
N ALA A 365 -15.45 -19.26 -8.47
CA ALA A 365 -16.30 -19.84 -7.44
C ALA A 365 -17.76 -19.37 -7.56
N ALA A 366 -17.99 -18.08 -7.85
CA ALA A 366 -19.32 -17.55 -8.09
C ALA A 366 -19.97 -18.18 -9.33
N LEU A 367 -19.22 -18.34 -10.43
CA LEU A 367 -19.70 -19.01 -11.65
C LEU A 367 -20.16 -20.43 -11.38
N LYS A 368 -19.39 -21.20 -10.61
CA LYS A 368 -19.77 -22.57 -10.23
C LYS A 368 -21.07 -22.61 -9.43
N VAL A 369 -21.25 -21.67 -8.49
CA VAL A 369 -22.50 -21.55 -7.73
C VAL A 369 -23.66 -21.16 -8.66
N SER A 370 -23.47 -20.18 -9.54
CA SER A 370 -24.51 -19.73 -10.48
C SER A 370 -24.94 -20.80 -11.47
N ILE A 371 -24.00 -21.63 -11.95
CA ILE A 371 -24.34 -22.80 -12.79
C ILE A 371 -25.26 -23.73 -12.00
N GLY A 372 -24.90 -24.12 -10.78
CA GLY A 372 -25.72 -25.00 -9.95
C GLY A 372 -27.13 -24.45 -9.69
N VAL A 373 -27.26 -23.14 -9.43
CA VAL A 373 -28.57 -22.48 -9.27
C VAL A 373 -29.44 -22.62 -10.51
N VAL A 374 -28.87 -22.42 -11.69
CA VAL A 374 -29.61 -22.51 -12.96
C VAL A 374 -29.93 -23.98 -13.31
N GLU A 375 -29.02 -24.92 -13.02
CA GLU A 375 -29.25 -26.36 -13.18
C GLU A 375 -30.40 -26.84 -12.29
N ASP A 376 -30.43 -26.43 -11.02
CA ASP A 376 -31.53 -26.75 -10.09
C ASP A 376 -32.86 -26.18 -10.58
N ALA A 377 -32.87 -24.94 -11.09
CA ALA A 377 -34.07 -24.29 -11.61
C ALA A 377 -34.59 -24.93 -12.91
N THR A 378 -33.69 -25.47 -13.74
CA THR A 378 -34.02 -26.10 -15.03
C THR A 378 -34.19 -27.61 -14.96
N GLY A 379 -33.83 -28.23 -13.83
CA GLY A 379 -34.01 -29.66 -13.55
C GLY A 379 -32.96 -30.57 -14.18
N GLY A 380 -31.76 -30.07 -14.49
CA GLY A 380 -30.71 -30.86 -15.12
C GLY A 380 -29.49 -30.06 -15.58
N PRO A 381 -28.49 -30.73 -16.19
CA PRO A 381 -27.29 -30.09 -16.69
C PRO A 381 -27.61 -29.09 -17.81
N LEU A 382 -26.84 -28.01 -17.88
CA LEU A 382 -27.06 -26.97 -18.88
C LEU A 382 -26.71 -27.47 -20.29
N PRO A 383 -27.48 -27.09 -21.33
CA PRO A 383 -27.28 -27.56 -22.70
C PRO A 383 -26.13 -26.83 -23.43
N MET A 384 -25.13 -26.35 -22.69
CA MET A 384 -24.04 -25.52 -23.22
C MET A 384 -22.81 -25.55 -22.29
N ARG A 385 -21.64 -25.29 -22.89
CA ARG A 385 -20.41 -24.91 -22.20
C ARG A 385 -20.38 -23.38 -22.07
N LEU A 386 -19.84 -22.85 -20.97
CA LEU A 386 -19.72 -21.41 -20.72
C LEU A 386 -18.32 -21.08 -20.24
N THR A 387 -17.76 -19.99 -20.77
CA THR A 387 -16.50 -19.42 -20.30
C THR A 387 -16.60 -17.90 -20.20
N ILE A 388 -15.77 -17.35 -19.31
CA ILE A 388 -15.63 -15.92 -19.05
C ILE A 388 -14.21 -15.54 -19.46
N ILE A 389 -14.11 -14.59 -20.37
CA ILE A 389 -12.86 -14.01 -20.83
C ILE A 389 -12.66 -12.70 -20.09
N GLY A 390 -11.57 -12.59 -19.33
CA GLY A 390 -11.15 -11.34 -18.70
C GLY A 390 -10.60 -10.38 -19.75
N MET A 391 -10.95 -9.11 -19.62
CA MET A 391 -10.59 -8.03 -20.53
C MET A 391 -9.88 -6.90 -19.76
N GLY A 392 -9.40 -5.87 -20.48
CA GLY A 392 -8.85 -4.67 -19.86
C GLY A 392 -7.72 -4.94 -18.86
N ARG A 393 -7.80 -4.30 -17.69
CA ARG A 393 -6.80 -4.52 -16.62
C ARG A 393 -6.94 -5.87 -15.93
N PHE A 394 -8.13 -6.47 -15.94
CA PHE A 394 -8.33 -7.81 -15.39
C PHE A 394 -7.61 -8.88 -16.22
N GLY A 395 -7.88 -8.91 -17.53
CA GLY A 395 -7.28 -9.89 -18.45
C GLY A 395 -5.77 -9.72 -18.65
N GLY A 396 -5.22 -8.54 -18.36
CA GLY A 396 -3.77 -8.33 -18.34
C GLY A 396 -3.12 -8.37 -16.96
N HIS A 397 -3.76 -8.97 -15.95
CA HIS A 397 -3.17 -9.19 -14.62
C HIS A 397 -2.67 -7.91 -13.92
N GLU A 398 -3.38 -6.81 -14.13
CA GLU A 398 -2.95 -5.45 -13.75
C GLU A 398 -4.01 -4.72 -12.91
N LEU A 399 -4.87 -5.43 -12.18
CA LEU A 399 -5.90 -4.80 -11.35
C LEU A 399 -5.28 -3.90 -10.24
N GLY A 400 -6.02 -2.89 -9.83
CA GLY A 400 -5.78 -2.13 -8.60
C GLY A 400 -6.96 -2.28 -7.64
N PHE A 401 -6.82 -1.87 -6.37
CA PHE A 401 -7.83 -2.09 -5.33
C PHE A 401 -9.23 -1.55 -5.65
N GLY A 402 -9.30 -0.49 -6.44
CA GLY A 402 -10.56 0.14 -6.86
C GLY A 402 -10.96 -0.20 -8.31
N SER A 403 -10.45 -1.29 -8.87
CA SER A 403 -10.75 -1.69 -10.25
C SER A 403 -11.94 -2.63 -10.30
N ASP A 404 -12.78 -2.42 -11.30
CA ASP A 404 -13.82 -3.36 -11.72
C ASP A 404 -13.17 -4.50 -12.53
N VAL A 405 -13.92 -5.59 -12.79
CA VAL A 405 -13.46 -6.64 -13.71
C VAL A 405 -14.22 -6.55 -15.02
N ASP A 406 -13.49 -6.15 -16.06
CA ASP A 406 -13.99 -6.18 -17.43
C ASP A 406 -14.00 -7.62 -17.96
N VAL A 407 -15.12 -8.09 -18.52
CA VAL A 407 -15.29 -9.46 -19.01
C VAL A 407 -16.09 -9.57 -20.31
N MET A 408 -15.95 -10.70 -20.99
CA MET A 408 -16.84 -11.16 -22.05
C MET A 408 -17.34 -12.56 -21.71
N PHE A 409 -18.65 -12.80 -21.90
CA PHE A 409 -19.24 -14.11 -21.73
C PHE A 409 -19.34 -14.82 -23.09
N VAL A 410 -18.80 -16.03 -23.16
CA VAL A 410 -18.75 -16.86 -24.36
C VAL A 410 -19.36 -18.21 -24.00
N TYR A 411 -20.35 -18.66 -24.77
CA TYR A 411 -20.92 -19.99 -24.61
C TYR A 411 -20.83 -20.80 -25.90
N ASP A 412 -20.99 -22.10 -25.79
CA ASP A 412 -21.05 -23.02 -26.92
C ASP A 412 -22.11 -24.10 -26.66
N PRO A 413 -23.16 -24.21 -27.50
CA PRO A 413 -24.19 -25.24 -27.34
C PRO A 413 -23.58 -26.65 -27.39
N LEU A 414 -24.05 -27.55 -26.53
CA LEU A 414 -23.66 -28.96 -26.65
C LEU A 414 -24.18 -29.57 -27.96
N PRO A 415 -23.52 -30.59 -28.53
CA PRO A 415 -23.99 -31.25 -29.74
C PRO A 415 -25.45 -31.69 -29.66
N GLY A 416 -26.30 -31.21 -30.56
CA GLY A 416 -27.73 -31.52 -30.61
C GLY A 416 -28.61 -30.72 -29.64
N ALA A 417 -28.05 -29.77 -28.89
CA ALA A 417 -28.81 -28.84 -28.06
C ALA A 417 -29.56 -27.79 -28.90
N ASP A 418 -30.69 -27.32 -28.38
CA ASP A 418 -31.39 -26.15 -28.94
C ASP A 418 -30.61 -24.87 -28.64
N GLU A 419 -30.25 -24.11 -29.68
CA GLU A 419 -29.47 -22.87 -29.57
C GLU A 419 -30.16 -21.82 -28.70
N ARG A 420 -31.49 -21.71 -28.76
CA ARG A 420 -32.26 -20.74 -27.96
C ARG A 420 -32.25 -21.12 -26.49
N GLY A 421 -32.39 -22.40 -26.18
CA GLY A 421 -32.23 -22.94 -24.84
C GLY A 421 -30.83 -22.70 -24.28
N ALA A 422 -29.78 -22.99 -25.06
CA ALA A 422 -28.39 -22.72 -24.71
C ALA A 422 -28.13 -21.22 -24.43
N ASN A 423 -28.61 -20.34 -25.30
CA ASN A 423 -28.50 -18.89 -25.10
C ASN A 423 -29.19 -18.43 -23.81
N SER A 424 -30.41 -18.93 -23.58
CA SER A 424 -31.21 -18.56 -22.39
C SER A 424 -30.52 -19.03 -21.10
N ALA A 425 -29.96 -20.24 -21.10
CA ALA A 425 -29.19 -20.79 -19.98
C ALA A 425 -27.92 -19.96 -19.72
N ALA A 426 -27.15 -19.63 -20.76
CA ALA A 426 -25.95 -18.81 -20.64
C ALA A 426 -26.27 -17.41 -20.07
N PHE A 427 -27.34 -16.79 -20.55
CA PHE A 427 -27.80 -15.50 -20.05
C PHE A 427 -28.22 -15.58 -18.58
N ALA A 428 -28.98 -16.62 -18.21
CA ALA A 428 -29.40 -16.85 -16.83
C ALA A 428 -28.20 -16.99 -15.88
N VAL A 429 -27.19 -17.78 -16.25
CA VAL A 429 -25.96 -17.96 -15.45
C VAL A 429 -25.20 -16.64 -15.31
N ALA A 430 -24.99 -15.91 -16.41
CA ALA A 430 -24.28 -14.63 -16.37
C ALA A 430 -25.01 -13.59 -15.49
N ASN A 431 -26.34 -13.54 -15.55
CA ASN A 431 -27.14 -12.64 -14.73
C ASN A 431 -27.16 -13.04 -13.25
N GLU A 432 -27.23 -14.34 -12.96
CA GLU A 432 -27.17 -14.88 -11.59
C GLU A 432 -25.81 -14.58 -10.95
N LEU A 433 -24.71 -14.79 -11.69
CA LEU A 433 -23.36 -14.47 -11.22
C LEU A 433 -23.23 -12.99 -10.84
N ARG A 434 -23.69 -12.08 -11.71
CA ARG A 434 -23.64 -10.63 -11.46
C ARG A 434 -24.49 -10.27 -10.24
N THR A 435 -25.65 -10.89 -10.10
CA THR A 435 -26.55 -10.68 -8.95
C THR A 435 -25.91 -11.11 -7.63
N LEU A 436 -25.34 -12.31 -7.57
CA LEU A 436 -24.73 -12.84 -6.34
C LEU A 436 -23.47 -12.05 -5.93
N LEU A 437 -22.63 -11.65 -6.88
CA LEU A 437 -21.42 -10.87 -6.60
C LEU A 437 -21.72 -9.45 -6.11
N MET A 438 -22.85 -8.87 -6.54
CA MET A 438 -23.29 -7.53 -6.15
C MET A 438 -24.28 -7.51 -4.99
N ALA A 439 -24.67 -8.68 -4.46
CA ALA A 439 -25.59 -8.77 -3.33
C ALA A 439 -25.10 -7.95 -2.12
N PRO A 440 -25.99 -7.31 -1.33
CA PRO A 440 -25.58 -6.58 -0.14
C PRO A 440 -24.79 -7.47 0.82
N SER A 441 -23.60 -7.04 1.23
CA SER A 441 -22.75 -7.71 2.23
C SER A 441 -21.91 -6.67 2.97
N GLN A 442 -21.33 -7.10 4.10
CA GLN A 442 -20.26 -6.36 4.79
C GLN A 442 -18.92 -6.45 4.05
N ASP A 443 -18.77 -7.43 3.14
CA ASP A 443 -17.58 -7.61 2.30
C ASP A 443 -17.62 -6.72 1.04
N PRO A 444 -16.48 -6.23 0.54
CA PRO A 444 -16.43 -5.49 -0.71
C PRO A 444 -17.04 -6.28 -1.89
N PRO A 445 -17.89 -5.66 -2.73
CA PRO A 445 -18.42 -6.31 -3.92
C PRO A 445 -17.34 -6.50 -4.99
N LEU A 446 -17.61 -7.34 -5.98
CA LEU A 446 -16.82 -7.46 -7.21
C LEU A 446 -17.72 -7.06 -8.38
N ASP A 447 -17.51 -5.84 -8.90
CA ASP A 447 -18.28 -5.33 -10.03
C ASP A 447 -17.80 -5.98 -11.34
N VAL A 448 -18.75 -6.48 -12.12
CA VAL A 448 -18.51 -7.21 -13.37
C VAL A 448 -19.04 -6.36 -14.52
N ASP A 449 -18.10 -5.72 -15.21
CA ASP A 449 -18.37 -4.89 -16.38
C ASP A 449 -18.23 -5.75 -17.65
N ALA A 450 -19.26 -5.74 -18.50
CA ALA A 450 -19.25 -6.45 -19.78
C ALA A 450 -19.23 -5.50 -20.98
N ASP A 451 -18.96 -4.20 -20.79
CA ASP A 451 -19.10 -3.17 -21.81
C ASP A 451 -18.05 -3.22 -22.93
N LEU A 452 -16.99 -4.03 -22.76
CA LEU A 452 -15.99 -4.30 -23.79
C LEU A 452 -16.41 -5.38 -24.79
N ARG A 453 -17.61 -5.97 -24.65
CA ARG A 453 -18.17 -6.91 -25.63
C ARG A 453 -18.55 -6.20 -26.95
N PRO A 454 -18.66 -6.93 -28.07
CA PRO A 454 -19.17 -6.41 -29.33
C PRO A 454 -20.47 -5.61 -29.17
N GLU A 455 -20.54 -4.44 -29.81
CA GLU A 455 -21.64 -3.45 -29.70
C GLU A 455 -21.81 -2.83 -28.29
N GLY A 456 -20.87 -3.09 -27.37
CA GLY A 456 -20.85 -2.56 -26.00
C GLY A 456 -22.16 -2.78 -25.26
N LYS A 457 -22.67 -1.73 -24.59
CA LYS A 457 -23.95 -1.78 -23.85
C LYS A 457 -25.15 -2.20 -24.67
N GLN A 458 -25.14 -1.95 -25.98
CA GLN A 458 -26.24 -2.27 -26.88
C GLN A 458 -26.18 -3.73 -27.36
N GLY A 459 -25.03 -4.39 -27.22
CA GLY A 459 -24.85 -5.78 -27.58
C GLY A 459 -25.41 -6.75 -26.53
N PRO A 460 -25.71 -8.00 -26.94
CA PRO A 460 -26.15 -9.06 -26.03
C PRO A 460 -25.07 -9.35 -24.99
N LEU A 461 -25.50 -9.59 -23.74
CA LEU A 461 -24.59 -9.87 -22.61
C LEU A 461 -23.75 -11.13 -22.82
N VAL A 462 -24.35 -12.15 -23.44
CA VAL A 462 -23.71 -13.43 -23.78
C VAL A 462 -23.82 -13.67 -25.28
N ARG A 463 -22.79 -14.26 -25.89
CA ARG A 463 -22.78 -14.67 -27.31
C ARG A 463 -22.17 -16.06 -27.44
N SER A 464 -22.62 -16.80 -28.45
CA SER A 464 -22.01 -18.09 -28.78
C SER A 464 -20.65 -17.88 -29.43
N LEU A 465 -19.77 -18.89 -29.38
CA LEU A 465 -18.50 -18.88 -30.10
C LEU A 465 -18.71 -18.60 -31.59
N ASP A 466 -19.66 -19.28 -32.22
CA ASP A 466 -20.03 -19.06 -33.63
C ASP A 466 -20.55 -17.64 -33.89
N SER A 467 -21.29 -17.05 -32.94
CA SER A 467 -21.76 -15.68 -33.06
C SER A 467 -20.61 -14.67 -32.99
N TYR A 468 -19.59 -14.92 -32.15
CA TYR A 468 -18.36 -14.13 -32.16
C TYR A 468 -17.60 -14.29 -33.47
N ALA A 469 -17.47 -15.52 -33.98
CA ALA A 469 -16.78 -15.78 -35.25
C ALA A 469 -17.45 -15.04 -36.41
N ALA A 470 -18.77 -15.16 -36.54
CA ALA A 470 -19.55 -14.45 -37.56
C ALA A 470 -19.51 -12.93 -37.40
N TYR A 471 -19.42 -12.42 -36.16
CA TYR A 471 -19.26 -10.99 -35.90
C TYR A 471 -17.92 -10.50 -36.42
N TYR A 472 -16.81 -11.10 -35.99
CA TYR A 472 -15.47 -10.66 -36.35
C TYR A 472 -15.10 -10.90 -37.82
N GLU A 473 -15.70 -11.90 -38.47
CA GLU A 473 -15.57 -12.10 -39.92
C GLU A 473 -16.17 -10.93 -40.73
N ARG A 474 -17.30 -10.38 -40.26
CA ARG A 474 -18.04 -9.32 -40.97
C ARG A 474 -17.64 -7.92 -40.54
N TRP A 475 -17.30 -7.74 -39.27
CA TRP A 475 -17.06 -6.46 -38.60
C TRP A 475 -15.76 -6.58 -37.80
N SER A 476 -14.65 -6.22 -38.41
CA SER A 476 -13.35 -6.11 -37.75
C SER A 476 -12.90 -4.65 -37.85
N SER A 477 -13.32 -3.82 -36.90
CA SER A 477 -12.73 -2.48 -36.77
C SER A 477 -11.39 -2.57 -36.02
N GLY A 478 -10.38 -1.77 -36.41
CA GLY A 478 -9.04 -1.85 -35.84
C GLY A 478 -8.97 -1.63 -34.33
N TRP A 479 -9.95 -0.94 -33.72
CA TRP A 479 -10.00 -0.74 -32.26
C TRP A 479 -10.50 -1.96 -31.48
N GLU A 480 -11.32 -2.82 -32.09
CA GLU A 480 -11.81 -4.04 -31.42
C GLU A 480 -10.66 -5.04 -31.27
N SER A 481 -9.83 -5.19 -32.30
CA SER A 481 -8.57 -5.95 -32.24
C SER A 481 -7.63 -5.44 -31.13
N GLN A 482 -7.59 -4.13 -30.90
CA GLN A 482 -6.79 -3.53 -29.83
C GLN A 482 -7.27 -3.96 -28.45
N ALA A 483 -8.58 -3.91 -28.19
CA ALA A 483 -9.15 -4.36 -26.91
C ALA A 483 -8.92 -5.85 -26.67
N LEU A 484 -8.97 -6.67 -27.74
CA LEU A 484 -8.71 -8.11 -27.69
C LEU A 484 -7.26 -8.48 -27.31
N LEU A 485 -6.29 -7.56 -27.40
CA LEU A 485 -4.94 -7.78 -26.85
C LEU A 485 -4.94 -8.07 -25.35
N ARG A 486 -6.02 -7.70 -24.65
CA ARG A 486 -6.19 -7.91 -23.21
C ARG A 486 -7.03 -9.12 -22.86
N ALA A 487 -7.55 -9.86 -23.85
CA ALA A 487 -8.38 -11.02 -23.64
C ALA A 487 -7.56 -12.21 -23.07
N ALA A 488 -7.96 -12.70 -21.90
CA ALA A 488 -7.38 -13.87 -21.24
C ALA A 488 -8.46 -14.72 -20.55
N TYR A 489 -8.19 -16.01 -20.34
CA TYR A 489 -9.10 -16.88 -19.59
C TYR A 489 -9.26 -16.44 -18.13
N ALA A 490 -10.51 -16.15 -17.73
CA ALA A 490 -10.87 -15.82 -16.36
C ALA A 490 -11.50 -17.00 -15.63
N ALA A 491 -12.61 -17.56 -16.11
CA ALA A 491 -13.33 -18.62 -15.41
C ALA A 491 -14.24 -19.43 -16.34
N GLY A 492 -14.54 -20.68 -15.99
CA GLY A 492 -15.50 -21.52 -16.71
C GLY A 492 -14.80 -22.65 -17.46
N ASP A 493 -15.30 -22.98 -18.65
CA ASP A 493 -14.73 -24.01 -19.51
C ASP A 493 -13.42 -23.53 -20.16
N GLU A 494 -12.32 -24.23 -19.86
CA GLU A 494 -10.97 -23.87 -20.32
C GLU A 494 -10.75 -24.18 -21.80
N ASP A 495 -11.31 -25.28 -22.29
CA ASP A 495 -11.21 -25.67 -23.70
C ASP A 495 -11.95 -24.64 -24.57
N LEU A 496 -13.12 -24.15 -24.13
CA LEU A 496 -13.88 -23.12 -24.84
C LEU A 496 -13.16 -21.78 -24.81
N ALA A 497 -12.45 -21.48 -23.71
CA ALA A 497 -11.61 -20.29 -23.65
C ALA A 497 -10.44 -20.40 -24.65
N ALA A 498 -9.84 -21.58 -24.78
CA ALA A 498 -8.80 -21.84 -25.77
C ALA A 498 -9.33 -21.69 -27.20
N ASP A 499 -10.53 -22.20 -27.48
CA ASP A 499 -11.22 -22.04 -28.77
C ASP A 499 -11.48 -20.55 -29.10
N PHE A 500 -11.98 -19.79 -28.11
CA PHE A 500 -12.18 -18.35 -28.27
C PHE A 500 -10.87 -17.59 -28.47
N ILE A 501 -9.81 -17.93 -27.73
CA ILE A 501 -8.49 -17.31 -27.89
C ILE A 501 -7.93 -17.60 -29.29
N ALA A 502 -8.07 -18.84 -29.78
CA ALA A 502 -7.65 -19.22 -31.13
C ALA A 502 -8.43 -18.45 -32.22
N LEU A 503 -9.72 -18.18 -31.98
CA LEU A 503 -10.54 -17.35 -32.88
C LEU A 503 -10.03 -15.90 -32.97
N ILE A 504 -9.63 -15.29 -31.84
CA ILE A 504 -9.24 -13.86 -31.81
C ILE A 504 -7.75 -13.62 -32.09
N ASP A 505 -6.89 -14.63 -31.94
CA ASP A 505 -5.45 -14.49 -32.12
C ASP A 505 -5.06 -13.93 -33.51
N PRO A 506 -5.65 -14.37 -34.63
CA PRO A 506 -5.41 -13.77 -35.94
C PRO A 506 -5.86 -12.31 -36.04
N LEU A 507 -6.83 -11.87 -35.25
CA LEU A 507 -7.37 -10.50 -35.27
C LEU A 507 -6.49 -9.53 -34.50
N ARG A 508 -5.98 -9.96 -33.33
CA ARG A 508 -5.12 -9.15 -32.45
C ARG A 508 -3.63 -9.30 -32.76
N TYR A 509 -3.24 -10.34 -33.50
CA TYR A 509 -1.87 -10.57 -33.99
C TYR A 509 -1.86 -10.85 -35.51
N PRO A 510 -2.34 -9.90 -36.34
CA PRO A 510 -2.54 -10.13 -37.77
C PRO A 510 -1.24 -10.52 -38.47
N PRO A 511 -1.25 -11.51 -39.40
CA PRO A 511 -0.08 -11.87 -40.19
C PRO A 511 0.53 -10.65 -40.88
N GLY A 512 1.82 -10.39 -40.62
CA GLY A 512 2.54 -9.23 -41.17
C GLY A 512 2.29 -7.89 -40.44
N GLY A 513 1.45 -7.89 -39.40
CA GLY A 513 1.10 -6.70 -38.62
C GLY A 513 0.06 -5.80 -39.29
N ILE A 514 -0.43 -4.80 -38.56
CA ILE A 514 -1.34 -3.79 -39.10
C ILE A 514 -0.63 -2.78 -40.01
N GLY A 515 -1.32 -2.32 -41.06
CA GLY A 515 -0.80 -1.30 -41.98
C GLY A 515 -0.94 0.14 -41.48
N GLU A 516 -0.32 1.10 -42.18
CA GLU A 516 -0.33 2.52 -41.79
C GLU A 516 -1.74 3.15 -41.73
N GLU A 517 -2.69 2.66 -42.54
CA GLU A 517 -4.07 3.14 -42.50
C GLU A 517 -4.76 2.77 -41.19
N GLN A 518 -4.62 1.52 -40.74
CA GLN A 518 -5.17 1.05 -39.47
C GLN A 518 -4.50 1.77 -38.29
N VAL A 519 -3.18 1.99 -38.35
CA VAL A 519 -2.48 2.78 -37.34
C VAL A 519 -3.04 4.21 -37.28
N ARG A 520 -3.29 4.85 -38.43
CA ARG A 520 -3.92 6.18 -38.49
C ARG A 520 -5.34 6.18 -37.91
N GLU A 521 -6.12 5.13 -38.13
CA GLU A 521 -7.45 4.97 -37.52
C GLU A 521 -7.35 4.90 -36.00
N ILE A 522 -6.48 4.03 -35.46
CA ILE A 522 -6.23 3.90 -34.02
C ILE A 522 -5.81 5.24 -33.41
N ARG A 523 -4.89 5.97 -34.06
CA ARG A 523 -4.47 7.32 -33.63
C ARG A 523 -5.64 8.31 -33.56
N ARG A 524 -6.55 8.30 -34.55
CA ARG A 524 -7.74 9.16 -34.55
C ARG A 524 -8.70 8.81 -33.40
N ILE A 525 -8.87 7.53 -33.10
CA ILE A 525 -9.71 7.08 -31.99
C ILE A 525 -9.10 7.52 -30.66
N LYS A 526 -7.79 7.34 -30.48
CA LYS A 526 -7.05 7.83 -29.30
C LYS A 526 -7.22 9.33 -29.09
N ALA A 527 -7.01 10.12 -30.14
CA ALA A 527 -7.16 11.57 -30.07
C ALA A 527 -8.60 11.98 -29.68
N ARG A 528 -9.62 11.32 -30.26
CA ARG A 528 -11.02 11.56 -29.90
C ARG A 528 -11.30 11.20 -28.44
N MET A 529 -10.82 10.04 -28.00
CA MET A 529 -10.96 9.57 -26.62
C MET A 529 -10.35 10.57 -25.62
N GLU A 530 -9.16 11.11 -25.92
CA GLU A 530 -8.52 12.15 -25.10
C GLU A 530 -9.38 13.42 -25.00
N SER A 531 -10.02 13.85 -26.08
CA SER A 531 -10.88 15.04 -26.08
C SER A 531 -12.27 14.85 -25.45
N GLU A 532 -12.85 13.65 -25.55
CA GLU A 532 -14.26 13.41 -25.21
C GLU A 532 -14.47 12.72 -23.86
N ARG A 533 -13.54 11.87 -23.41
CA ARG A 533 -13.72 11.05 -22.20
C ARG A 533 -13.13 11.63 -20.93
N LEU A 534 -12.28 12.66 -21.02
CA LEU A 534 -11.76 13.31 -19.83
C LEU A 534 -12.93 14.00 -19.08
N PRO A 535 -13.14 13.72 -17.78
CA PRO A 535 -14.24 14.34 -17.04
C PRO A 535 -14.16 15.88 -17.06
N ARG A 536 -15.31 16.56 -17.16
CA ARG A 536 -15.36 18.02 -17.15
C ARG A 536 -14.72 18.58 -15.86
N GLY A 537 -13.76 19.48 -16.02
CA GLY A 537 -13.04 20.11 -14.91
C GLY A 537 -11.90 19.28 -14.33
N ALA A 538 -11.63 18.08 -14.84
CA ALA A 538 -10.43 17.33 -14.47
C ALA A 538 -9.18 17.96 -15.07
N ASP A 539 -8.12 18.08 -14.28
CA ASP A 539 -6.80 18.53 -14.74
C ASP A 539 -6.10 17.40 -15.53
N PRO A 540 -5.89 17.55 -16.86
CA PRO A 540 -5.21 16.53 -17.66
C PRO A 540 -3.79 16.22 -17.19
N ALA A 541 -3.13 17.16 -16.49
CA ALA A 541 -1.78 16.97 -15.98
C ALA A 541 -1.72 16.12 -14.69
N LEU A 542 -2.86 15.89 -14.04
CA LEU A 542 -3.00 15.11 -12.81
C LEU A 542 -3.90 13.88 -12.96
N HIS A 543 -4.51 13.67 -14.13
CA HIS A 543 -5.35 12.51 -14.38
C HIS A 543 -4.51 11.27 -14.71
N THR A 544 -4.55 10.26 -13.85
CA THR A 544 -3.75 9.02 -13.92
C THR A 544 -4.13 8.11 -15.08
N LYS A 545 -5.41 8.03 -15.45
CA LYS A 545 -5.87 7.16 -16.55
C LYS A 545 -5.79 7.82 -17.92
N LEU A 546 -6.55 8.89 -18.11
CA LEU A 546 -6.79 9.57 -19.39
C LEU A 546 -5.96 10.86 -19.57
N GLY A 547 -5.16 11.24 -18.56
CA GLY A 547 -4.31 12.42 -18.65
C GLY A 547 -3.08 12.19 -19.53
N ARG A 548 -2.37 13.28 -19.81
CA ARG A 548 -1.18 13.26 -20.68
C ARG A 548 -0.08 12.40 -20.05
N GLY A 549 0.40 11.41 -20.78
CA GLY A 549 1.38 10.43 -20.30
C GLY A 549 0.88 9.54 -19.17
N GLY A 550 -0.44 9.43 -18.98
CA GLY A 550 -1.07 8.53 -18.04
C GLY A 550 -1.15 7.08 -18.54
N LEU A 551 -1.91 6.23 -17.84
CA LEU A 551 -2.02 4.80 -18.14
C LEU A 551 -2.47 4.52 -19.57
N SER A 552 -3.48 5.24 -20.05
CA SER A 552 -3.99 5.05 -21.42
C SER A 552 -2.95 5.40 -22.47
N ASP A 553 -2.08 6.40 -22.24
CA ASP A 553 -1.04 6.74 -23.20
C ASP A 553 -0.01 5.60 -23.33
N VAL A 554 0.43 5.06 -22.20
CA VAL A 554 1.38 3.93 -22.17
C VAL A 554 0.77 2.69 -22.81
N GLU A 555 -0.46 2.34 -22.43
CA GLU A 555 -1.17 1.17 -22.94
C GLU A 555 -1.32 1.23 -24.47
N TRP A 556 -1.70 2.38 -25.02
CA TRP A 556 -1.93 2.52 -26.47
C TRP A 556 -0.63 2.46 -27.28
N VAL A 557 0.49 2.99 -26.77
CA VAL A 557 1.81 2.81 -27.39
C VAL A 557 2.15 1.33 -27.48
N VAL A 558 2.06 0.62 -26.36
CA VAL A 558 2.40 -0.81 -26.28
C VAL A 558 1.50 -1.64 -27.18
N GLN A 559 0.19 -1.39 -27.15
CA GLN A 559 -0.78 -2.13 -27.95
C GLN A 559 -0.59 -1.91 -29.46
N VAL A 560 -0.28 -0.70 -29.92
CA VAL A 560 0.04 -0.48 -31.35
C VAL A 560 1.29 -1.25 -31.75
N LEU A 561 2.33 -1.27 -30.92
CA LEU A 561 3.52 -2.08 -31.18
C LEU A 561 3.19 -3.57 -31.22
N GLN A 562 2.31 -4.07 -30.35
CA GLN A 562 1.83 -5.45 -30.43
C GLN A 562 1.10 -5.74 -31.73
N LEU A 563 0.15 -4.89 -32.13
CA LEU A 563 -0.60 -5.06 -33.40
C LEU A 563 0.33 -5.03 -34.63
N GLN A 564 1.42 -4.28 -34.58
CA GLN A 564 2.39 -4.19 -35.67
C GLN A 564 3.38 -5.37 -35.69
N HIS A 565 3.80 -5.87 -34.52
CA HIS A 565 4.99 -6.72 -34.43
C HIS A 565 4.78 -8.09 -33.79
N ALA A 566 3.73 -8.31 -33.00
CA ALA A 566 3.55 -9.55 -32.25
C ALA A 566 3.30 -10.79 -33.12
N SER A 567 2.92 -10.59 -34.40
CA SER A 567 2.89 -11.67 -35.39
C SER A 567 4.28 -12.27 -35.61
N ALA A 568 5.30 -11.42 -35.80
CA ALA A 568 6.70 -11.79 -36.01
C ALA A 568 7.49 -12.01 -34.71
N LEU A 569 7.02 -11.43 -33.59
CA LEU A 569 7.63 -11.54 -32.26
C LEU A 569 6.66 -12.22 -31.28
N PRO A 570 6.63 -13.56 -31.21
CA PRO A 570 5.69 -14.28 -30.35
C PRO A 570 5.77 -13.91 -28.86
N ARG A 571 6.93 -13.48 -28.36
CA ARG A 571 7.08 -13.00 -26.97
C ARG A 571 6.24 -11.74 -26.67
N MET A 572 5.84 -10.97 -27.68
CA MET A 572 4.91 -9.85 -27.50
C MET A 572 3.45 -10.28 -27.38
N ARG A 573 3.12 -11.57 -27.57
CA ARG A 573 1.75 -12.11 -27.43
C ARG A 573 1.39 -12.37 -25.97
N THR A 574 1.62 -11.37 -25.13
CA THR A 574 1.23 -11.33 -23.71
C THR A 574 0.11 -10.32 -23.54
N THR A 575 -0.76 -10.57 -22.56
CA THR A 575 -1.79 -9.60 -22.18
C THR A 575 -1.25 -8.53 -21.25
N GLN A 576 -0.05 -8.68 -20.66
CA GLN A 576 0.53 -7.73 -19.70
C GLN A 576 1.27 -6.58 -20.39
N THR A 577 0.99 -5.33 -19.97
CA THR A 577 1.53 -4.11 -20.58
C THR A 577 3.03 -4.02 -20.39
N LEU A 578 3.52 -4.23 -19.17
CA LEU A 578 4.95 -4.08 -18.86
C LEU A 578 5.79 -5.19 -19.47
N GLU A 579 5.24 -6.39 -19.62
CA GLU A 579 5.93 -7.50 -20.30
C GLU A 579 6.05 -7.22 -21.80
N ALA A 580 4.96 -6.80 -22.46
CA ALA A 580 5.00 -6.40 -23.87
C ALA A 580 5.96 -5.22 -24.11
N LEU A 581 6.00 -4.25 -23.19
CA LEU A 581 6.93 -3.12 -23.24
C LEU A 581 8.40 -3.58 -23.12
N ALA A 582 8.70 -4.53 -22.23
CA ALA A 582 10.04 -5.09 -22.10
C ALA A 582 10.48 -5.83 -23.36
N VAL A 583 9.58 -6.60 -23.99
CA VAL A 583 9.88 -7.27 -25.25
C VAL A 583 10.10 -6.26 -26.39
N ALA A 584 9.34 -5.16 -26.43
CA ALA A 584 9.54 -4.10 -27.42
C ALA A 584 10.91 -3.41 -27.26
N GLU A 585 11.36 -3.18 -26.03
CA GLU A 585 12.71 -2.69 -25.72
C GLU A 585 13.80 -3.68 -26.18
N GLU A 586 13.70 -4.95 -25.79
CA GLU A 586 14.66 -6.00 -26.15
C GLU A 586 14.78 -6.20 -27.66
N ALA A 587 13.66 -6.05 -28.39
CA ALA A 587 13.62 -6.17 -29.85
C ALA A 587 14.07 -4.90 -30.59
N GLY A 588 14.40 -3.81 -29.87
CA GLY A 588 14.82 -2.54 -30.47
C GLY A 588 13.68 -1.76 -31.15
N LEU A 589 12.41 -2.10 -30.87
CA LEU A 589 11.23 -1.38 -31.34
C LEU A 589 11.03 -0.06 -30.57
N LEU A 590 11.57 0.01 -29.35
CA LEU A 590 11.61 1.20 -28.51
C LEU A 590 13.02 1.39 -27.97
N ALA A 591 13.48 2.64 -27.93
CA ALA A 591 14.73 2.97 -27.24
C ALA A 591 14.60 2.71 -25.73
N ALA A 592 15.69 2.28 -25.09
CA ALA A 592 15.68 1.96 -23.65
C ALA A 592 15.22 3.14 -22.78
N ALA A 593 15.60 4.36 -23.13
CA ALA A 593 15.16 5.58 -22.43
C ALA A 593 13.64 5.82 -22.53
N ASP A 594 13.04 5.45 -23.67
CA ASP A 594 11.61 5.60 -23.91
C ASP A 594 10.82 4.54 -23.16
N ALA A 595 11.29 3.29 -23.22
CA ALA A 595 10.72 2.18 -22.47
C ALA A 595 10.74 2.49 -20.97
N GLU A 596 11.84 3.04 -20.44
CA GLU A 596 11.91 3.44 -19.03
C GLU A 596 10.96 4.60 -18.70
N ALA A 597 10.82 5.60 -19.57
CA ALA A 597 9.86 6.68 -19.36
C ALA A 597 8.41 6.18 -19.28
N LEU A 598 8.01 5.27 -20.18
CA LEU A 598 6.69 4.64 -20.19
C LEU A 598 6.47 3.75 -18.97
N ARG A 599 7.47 2.92 -18.61
CA ARG A 599 7.43 2.03 -17.44
C ARG A 599 7.29 2.81 -16.14
N ALA A 600 8.06 3.90 -15.99
CA ALA A 600 7.99 4.77 -14.82
C ALA A 600 6.60 5.44 -14.70
N ALA A 601 6.04 5.91 -15.82
CA ALA A 601 4.71 6.51 -15.84
C ALA A 601 3.61 5.50 -15.50
N TRP A 602 3.68 4.29 -16.06
CA TRP A 602 2.75 3.21 -15.75
C TRP A 602 2.72 2.88 -14.26
N ARG A 603 3.91 2.58 -13.69
CA ARG A 603 4.05 2.22 -12.27
C ARG A 603 3.61 3.35 -11.35
N LEU A 604 4.01 4.59 -11.64
CA LEU A 604 3.65 5.72 -10.79
C LEU A 604 2.15 6.03 -10.86
N ALA A 605 1.53 5.98 -12.04
CA ALA A 605 0.09 6.21 -12.18
C ALA A 605 -0.73 5.08 -11.53
N THR A 606 -0.32 3.82 -11.66
CA THR A 606 -0.94 2.69 -10.94
C THR A 606 -0.77 2.84 -9.43
N GLY A 607 0.45 3.16 -8.97
CA GLY A 607 0.74 3.39 -7.55
C GLY A 607 -0.11 4.52 -6.96
N VAL A 608 -0.25 5.65 -7.63
CA VAL A 608 -1.11 6.76 -7.16
C VAL A 608 -2.56 6.32 -7.02
N ARG A 609 -3.10 5.56 -7.98
CA ARG A 609 -4.49 5.06 -7.90
C ARG A 609 -4.67 4.10 -6.72
N ASN A 610 -3.75 3.16 -6.54
CA ASN A 610 -3.77 2.22 -5.42
C ASN A 610 -3.66 2.96 -4.09
N ALA A 611 -2.64 3.80 -3.93
CA ALA A 611 -2.45 4.61 -2.73
C ALA A 611 -3.66 5.50 -2.42
N THR A 612 -4.30 6.09 -3.43
CA THR A 612 -5.51 6.90 -3.23
C THR A 612 -6.66 6.06 -2.70
N MET A 613 -6.87 4.85 -3.26
CA MET A 613 -7.86 3.91 -2.74
C MET A 613 -7.53 3.48 -1.32
N LEU A 614 -6.27 3.14 -1.03
CA LEU A 614 -5.81 2.73 0.30
C LEU A 614 -6.04 3.82 1.35
N VAL A 615 -5.65 5.06 1.06
CA VAL A 615 -5.76 6.20 1.98
C VAL A 615 -7.23 6.57 2.20
N ARG A 616 -8.01 6.71 1.12
CA ARG A 616 -9.37 7.31 1.19
C ARG A 616 -10.48 6.28 1.39
N GLY A 617 -10.23 5.01 1.10
CA GLY A 617 -11.27 3.99 0.92
C GLY A 617 -12.13 4.22 -0.32
N ARG A 618 -11.71 5.09 -1.24
CA ARG A 618 -12.44 5.46 -2.45
C ARG A 618 -11.50 5.61 -3.64
N ALA A 619 -11.84 4.97 -4.75
CA ALA A 619 -11.09 5.07 -5.98
C ALA A 619 -11.15 6.48 -6.56
N SER A 620 -10.06 6.90 -7.21
CA SER A 620 -9.94 8.16 -7.93
C SER A 620 -8.94 7.98 -9.06
N ASP A 621 -9.24 8.59 -10.20
CA ASP A 621 -8.32 8.67 -11.32
C ASP A 621 -7.45 9.94 -11.28
N MET A 622 -7.57 10.76 -10.24
CA MET A 622 -6.81 12.01 -10.06
C MET A 622 -5.77 11.88 -8.95
N VAL A 623 -4.57 12.44 -9.17
CA VAL A 623 -3.64 12.73 -8.07
C VAL A 623 -4.34 13.69 -7.09
N PRO A 624 -4.39 13.40 -5.78
CA PRO A 624 -5.04 14.28 -4.82
C PRO A 624 -4.40 15.67 -4.77
N THR A 625 -5.24 16.71 -4.65
CA THR A 625 -4.79 18.10 -4.45
C THR A 625 -4.99 18.58 -3.02
N ASP A 626 -5.84 17.91 -2.25
CA ASP A 626 -5.96 18.14 -0.81
C ASP A 626 -4.66 17.74 -0.11
N LEU A 627 -4.17 18.58 0.82
CA LEU A 627 -2.86 18.40 1.44
C LEU A 627 -2.78 17.13 2.30
N ARG A 628 -3.88 16.75 2.96
CA ARG A 628 -3.93 15.55 3.83
C ARG A 628 -3.96 14.29 2.96
N ASP A 629 -4.84 14.25 1.96
CA ASP A 629 -4.91 13.12 1.04
C ASP A 629 -3.59 12.95 0.27
N LEU A 630 -2.98 14.05 -0.18
CA LEU A 630 -1.70 14.02 -0.89
C LEU A 630 -0.55 13.53 0.01
N ALA A 631 -0.50 13.97 1.27
CA ALA A 631 0.49 13.50 2.24
C ALA A 631 0.34 11.99 2.51
N GLY A 632 -0.90 11.51 2.65
CA GLY A 632 -1.20 10.08 2.78
C GLY A 632 -0.74 9.29 1.56
N VAL A 633 -1.10 9.74 0.36
CA VAL A 633 -0.69 9.07 -0.89
C VAL A 633 0.82 9.07 -1.07
N ALA A 634 1.50 10.18 -0.75
CA ALA A 634 2.96 10.26 -0.79
C ALA A 634 3.61 9.27 0.20
N HIS A 635 3.09 9.17 1.42
CA HIS A 635 3.57 8.23 2.42
C HIS A 635 3.45 6.77 1.93
N VAL A 636 2.29 6.37 1.41
CA VAL A 636 2.07 5.01 0.87
C VAL A 636 2.98 4.71 -0.33
N LEU A 637 3.40 5.74 -1.09
CA LEU A 637 4.37 5.58 -2.18
C LEU A 637 5.83 5.64 -1.73
N GLY A 638 6.10 5.65 -0.42
CA GLY A 638 7.45 5.65 0.15
C GLY A 638 8.14 7.02 0.17
N TYR A 639 7.41 8.11 -0.08
CA TYR A 639 7.95 9.46 0.12
C TYR A 639 8.01 9.77 1.62
N ARG A 640 9.06 10.50 2.01
CA ARG A 640 9.22 10.90 3.42
C ARG A 640 8.15 11.93 3.82
N PRO A 641 7.81 12.05 5.11
CA PRO A 641 7.01 13.15 5.61
C PRO A 641 7.51 14.52 5.09
N GLY A 642 6.59 15.40 4.70
CA GLY A 642 6.90 16.71 4.11
C GLY A 642 7.28 16.70 2.61
N GLN A 643 7.44 15.52 1.98
CA GLN A 643 7.76 15.40 0.55
C GLN A 643 6.54 15.24 -0.35
N SER A 644 5.34 15.59 0.12
CA SER A 644 4.10 15.53 -0.66
C SER A 644 4.18 16.39 -1.94
N GLY A 645 4.82 17.55 -1.89
CA GLY A 645 5.09 18.39 -3.07
C GLY A 645 6.00 17.70 -4.10
N ARG A 646 6.96 16.88 -3.64
CA ARG A 646 7.86 16.13 -4.52
C ARG A 646 7.11 15.07 -5.31
N LEU A 647 6.11 14.40 -4.74
CA LEU A 647 5.24 13.47 -5.48
C LEU A 647 4.59 14.17 -6.68
N LEU A 648 4.05 15.39 -6.50
CA LEU A 648 3.44 16.14 -7.59
C LEU A 648 4.45 16.51 -8.69
N GLU A 649 5.65 16.93 -8.30
CA GLU A 649 6.73 17.25 -9.23
C GLU A 649 7.20 16.01 -10.00
N ASP A 650 7.41 14.90 -9.29
CA ASP A 650 7.85 13.62 -9.85
C ASP A 650 6.77 13.08 -10.80
N TYR A 651 5.48 13.13 -10.40
CA TYR A 651 4.37 12.75 -11.27
C TYR A 651 4.34 13.56 -12.56
N ARG A 652 4.33 14.90 -12.47
CA ARG A 652 4.32 15.79 -13.65
C ARG A 652 5.54 15.60 -14.53
N ARG A 653 6.72 15.34 -13.96
CA ARG A 653 7.96 15.11 -14.71
C ARG A 653 7.92 13.79 -15.45
N VAL A 654 7.51 12.72 -14.77
CA VAL A 654 7.43 11.37 -15.33
C VAL A 654 6.39 11.30 -16.45
N THR A 655 5.18 11.82 -16.22
CA THR A 655 4.12 11.79 -17.24
C THR A 655 4.43 12.69 -18.43
N ARG A 656 5.12 13.83 -18.24
CA ARG A 656 5.60 14.66 -19.36
C ARG A 656 6.57 13.90 -20.25
N ARG A 657 7.54 13.18 -19.67
CA ARG A 657 8.49 12.35 -20.43
C ARG A 657 7.78 11.23 -21.19
N ALA A 658 6.87 10.52 -20.52
CA ALA A 658 6.05 9.51 -21.20
C ALA A 658 5.22 10.11 -22.35
N ARG A 659 4.67 11.32 -22.16
CA ARG A 659 3.94 12.00 -23.24
C ARG A 659 4.83 12.34 -24.43
N GLN A 660 6.06 12.79 -24.22
CA GLN A 660 7.01 13.02 -25.32
C GLN A 660 7.27 11.75 -26.13
N VAL A 661 7.40 10.60 -25.45
CA VAL A 661 7.50 9.29 -26.12
C VAL A 661 6.25 9.00 -26.94
N VAL A 662 5.05 9.25 -26.39
CA VAL A 662 3.77 9.01 -27.07
C VAL A 662 3.63 9.89 -28.31
N GLU A 663 3.99 11.17 -28.23
CA GLU A 663 3.98 12.07 -29.39
C GLU A 663 4.88 11.55 -30.51
N ARG A 664 6.10 11.11 -30.19
CA ARG A 664 7.05 10.60 -31.18
C ARG A 664 6.67 9.21 -31.71
N VAL A 665 6.47 8.24 -30.84
CA VAL A 665 6.30 6.82 -31.19
C VAL A 665 4.87 6.54 -31.64
N PHE A 666 3.88 7.01 -30.88
CA PHE A 666 2.48 6.72 -31.19
C PHE A 666 1.91 7.68 -32.22
N TYR A 667 2.14 8.99 -32.14
CA TYR A 667 1.57 9.95 -33.11
C TYR A 667 2.46 10.24 -34.33
N GLY A 668 3.78 10.05 -34.22
CA GLY A 668 4.73 10.39 -35.28
C GLY A 668 5.05 11.88 -35.37
N ASN A 669 4.78 12.64 -34.29
CA ASN A 669 5.14 14.05 -34.19
C ASN A 669 6.60 14.14 -33.72
N GLU A 670 7.49 14.70 -34.54
CA GLU A 670 8.85 15.02 -34.11
C GLU A 670 8.83 16.19 -33.12
N ASP A 671 9.71 16.13 -32.11
CA ASP A 671 9.86 17.17 -31.09
C ASP A 671 10.48 18.42 -31.75
N PRO A 672 9.81 19.59 -31.77
CA PRO A 672 10.36 20.80 -32.40
C PRO A 672 11.68 21.26 -31.78
N ASP A 673 11.96 20.84 -30.53
CA ASP A 673 13.13 21.22 -29.75
C ASP A 673 14.28 20.18 -29.82
N ALA A 674 14.21 19.19 -30.72
CA ALA A 674 15.26 18.17 -30.89
C ALA A 674 16.36 18.52 -31.93
N ALA A 675 16.47 19.78 -32.35
CA ALA A 675 17.54 20.28 -33.22
C ALA A 675 18.59 21.11 -32.46
#